data_AF-A0A2E0AKP3-F1
#
_entry.id   AF-A0A2E0AKP3-F1
#
_cell.length_a   1.000
_cell.length_b   1.000
_cell.length_c   1.000
_cell.angle_alpha   90.00
_cell.angle_beta   90.00
_cell.angle_gamma   90.00
#
_symmetry.space_group_name_H-M   'P 1'
#
loop_
_entity.id
_entity.type
_entity.pdbx_description
1 polymer ?
#
loop_
_entity_poly.entity_id
_entity_poly.type
_entity_poly.pdbx_seq_one_letter_code
_entity_poly.pdbx_strand_id
1 'polypeptide(L)'
;GDASFAITGNPEVDQLLSISQTASDPDGDGETTITWQASSDNENSWLTIGSDADLTVSSDLEGQHIRAVVDYVDGEGFQESVITPALLIEESPIDDGDDFGTTPDSSGTLTINGSSDGELEIAGDKDWFAISLEAGKNYSFDLIGNSLRDPFLTLRNSNGDSMATNDDGGAGFNSRLGYRADSSATYYLEAGAYADAFAGTYTLSAAELAPPPPGFNPEDGYGHVDAKIAFEQLLNISLPDVPALGGDLWGVDNVNAPEVWTSNDDFSGVTGANVIVAVVDTGVDLNHQEFEGRLTPGYDFVDDDETADDGNSHGTHVAGTIAGARDSSGITGVAPDASIMPIRVLDNNGSGWLSDIIAGVRWAAENDADVINLSLGGGGFSQSMADAIAFASEQGSVVVMAAGNSGGSSPAFPAAHAEAHGLAVGAVNQQRNLAGFSNRAGTTALDYVTAPGVDVYSSIPGDEYARYSGTSMATPHVAGVAALLKSHDNTLDPERIEELLTQTASNNGSADFEQQDQPSTSRMEGNFDNSDNNATDVITLETIDNFTANELKAPLIGNLSGSEYKREKTADKIDQLVEKDAGQFAHIEEFEIIDSTQNNFATMDLSDGKNADRISLLTNLLENNQFEYFEFDQQMTAL
;
A
#
# COMPACT_ATOMS: atom_id res chain seq x y z
N GLY A 1 77.39 -12.01 -8.31
CA GLY A 1 76.87 -12.46 -7.01
C GLY A 1 75.99 -11.40 -6.34
N ASP A 2 74.69 -11.65 -6.33
CA ASP A 2 73.77 -10.80 -7.11
C ASP A 2 73.55 -9.39 -6.53
N ALA A 3 73.44 -8.40 -7.43
CA ALA A 3 72.95 -7.07 -7.11
C ALA A 3 71.56 -7.13 -6.47
N SER A 4 71.24 -6.19 -5.59
CA SER A 4 69.93 -6.12 -4.92
C SER A 4 69.16 -4.90 -5.38
N PHE A 5 67.86 -5.06 -5.62
CA PHE A 5 66.96 -4.00 -6.10
C PHE A 5 65.72 -3.88 -5.22
N ALA A 6 65.17 -2.67 -5.13
CA ALA A 6 63.92 -2.39 -4.42
C ALA A 6 63.07 -1.38 -5.19
N ILE A 7 61.76 -1.60 -5.18
CA ILE A 7 60.77 -0.63 -5.67
C ILE A 7 60.79 0.59 -4.74
N THR A 8 60.72 1.78 -5.34
CA THR A 8 60.67 3.08 -4.65
C THR A 8 59.59 3.95 -5.29
N GLY A 9 58.84 4.69 -4.47
CA GLY A 9 57.65 5.42 -4.90
C GLY A 9 56.55 5.25 -3.87
N ASN A 10 55.35 5.78 -4.15
CA ASN A 10 54.16 5.54 -3.35
C ASN A 10 53.26 4.52 -4.09
N PRO A 11 52.84 3.40 -3.47
CA PRO A 11 51.99 2.39 -4.12
C PRO A 11 50.51 2.79 -4.11
N GLU A 12 50.21 3.96 -4.67
CA GLU A 12 48.86 4.50 -4.85
C GLU A 12 48.61 4.76 -6.36
N VAL A 13 47.35 4.76 -6.78
CA VAL A 13 46.94 5.05 -8.17
C VAL A 13 47.45 6.44 -8.60
N ASP A 14 47.79 6.55 -9.89
CA ASP A 14 48.42 7.71 -10.56
C ASP A 14 49.82 8.11 -10.05
N GLN A 15 50.38 7.40 -9.06
CA GLN A 15 51.75 7.61 -8.60
C GLN A 15 52.77 6.83 -9.45
N LEU A 16 54.03 7.26 -9.38
CA LEU A 16 55.15 6.66 -10.09
C LEU A 16 55.96 5.75 -9.17
N LEU A 17 56.19 4.51 -9.62
CA LEU A 17 57.11 3.55 -9.03
C LEU A 17 58.37 3.43 -9.88
N SER A 18 59.53 3.52 -9.25
CA SER A 18 60.86 3.43 -9.87
C SER A 18 61.67 2.31 -9.22
N ILE A 19 62.57 1.66 -9.97
CA ILE A 19 63.51 0.68 -9.41
C ILE A 19 64.79 1.37 -8.94
N SER A 20 65.11 1.15 -7.66
CA SER A 20 66.38 1.56 -7.05
C SER A 20 67.29 0.36 -6.80
N GLN A 21 68.58 0.52 -7.09
CA GLN A 21 69.58 -0.47 -6.71
C GLN A 21 70.03 -0.21 -5.26
N THR A 22 69.94 -1.25 -4.43
CA THR A 22 70.23 -1.19 -2.98
C THR A 22 71.56 -1.83 -2.60
N ALA A 23 72.09 -2.74 -3.44
CA ALA A 23 73.46 -3.24 -3.35
C ALA A 23 74.03 -3.54 -4.74
N SER A 24 75.32 -3.29 -4.91
CA SER A 24 76.09 -3.73 -6.09
C SER A 24 76.48 -5.19 -5.98
N ASP A 25 76.48 -5.85 -7.14
CA ASP A 25 77.20 -7.08 -7.35
C ASP A 25 78.71 -6.87 -7.12
N PRO A 26 79.41 -7.71 -6.34
CA PRO A 26 80.85 -7.63 -6.15
C PRO A 26 81.71 -7.69 -7.43
N ASP A 27 81.19 -8.17 -8.57
CA ASP A 27 81.90 -8.26 -9.85
C ASP A 27 81.39 -7.29 -10.94
N GLY A 28 80.16 -6.76 -10.85
CA GLY A 28 79.73 -5.53 -11.54
C GLY A 28 78.27 -5.53 -12.02
N ASP A 29 77.68 -4.33 -12.16
CA ASP A 29 76.21 -4.16 -12.26
C ASP A 29 75.63 -3.97 -13.69
N GLY A 30 76.45 -4.04 -14.74
CA GLY A 30 75.99 -4.05 -16.13
C GLY A 30 75.19 -2.83 -16.62
N GLU A 31 74.35 -3.07 -17.63
CA GLU A 31 73.20 -2.23 -17.99
C GLU A 31 71.95 -3.07 -17.67
N THR A 32 70.98 -2.50 -16.95
CA THR A 32 69.81 -3.22 -16.45
C THR A 32 68.62 -3.10 -17.40
N THR A 33 67.85 -4.18 -17.53
CA THR A 33 66.52 -4.17 -18.15
C THR A 33 65.47 -4.59 -17.13
N ILE A 34 64.37 -3.83 -17.06
CA ILE A 34 63.31 -4.00 -16.07
C ILE A 34 62.06 -4.57 -16.74
N THR A 35 61.43 -5.55 -16.10
CA THR A 35 60.10 -6.05 -16.44
C THR A 35 59.21 -6.01 -15.20
N TRP A 36 58.15 -5.20 -15.26
CA TRP A 36 57.15 -5.11 -14.19
C TRP A 36 56.11 -6.22 -14.32
N GLN A 37 55.73 -6.81 -13.18
CA GLN A 37 54.75 -7.89 -13.09
C GLN A 37 53.71 -7.60 -12.00
N ALA A 38 52.45 -7.93 -12.29
CA ALA A 38 51.33 -7.88 -11.35
C ALA A 38 50.79 -9.29 -11.02
N SER A 39 50.21 -9.44 -9.83
CA SER A 39 49.56 -10.67 -9.36
C SER A 39 48.47 -10.38 -8.34
N SER A 40 47.30 -11.00 -8.49
CA SER A 40 46.25 -10.99 -7.47
C SER A 40 46.49 -11.99 -6.33
N ASP A 41 47.37 -13.00 -6.53
CA ASP A 41 47.62 -14.07 -5.54
C ASP A 41 48.96 -13.94 -4.81
N ASN A 42 49.90 -13.11 -5.29
CA ASN A 42 51.27 -12.96 -4.79
C ASN A 42 52.09 -14.27 -4.75
N GLU A 43 51.60 -15.34 -5.40
CA GLU A 43 52.20 -16.66 -5.35
C GLU A 43 52.66 -17.10 -6.74
N ASN A 44 51.72 -17.53 -7.59
CA ASN A 44 52.00 -18.35 -8.75
C ASN A 44 51.61 -17.70 -10.08
N SER A 45 50.71 -16.71 -10.06
CA SER A 45 50.14 -16.11 -11.26
C SER A 45 50.66 -14.68 -11.45
N TRP A 46 51.70 -14.49 -12.27
CA TRP A 46 52.32 -13.19 -12.51
C TRP A 46 52.22 -12.79 -13.99
N LEU A 47 51.58 -11.66 -14.26
CA LEU A 47 51.38 -11.09 -15.59
C LEU A 47 52.35 -9.92 -15.81
N THR A 48 53.02 -9.86 -16.97
CA THR A 48 53.85 -8.71 -17.34
C THR A 48 52.95 -7.51 -17.68
N ILE A 49 53.16 -6.40 -16.98
CA ILE A 49 52.38 -5.16 -17.12
C ILE A 49 53.17 -3.99 -17.74
N GLY A 50 54.50 -4.06 -17.76
CA GLY A 50 55.34 -3.01 -18.34
C GLY A 50 56.82 -3.40 -18.40
N SER A 51 57.63 -2.60 -19.12
CA SER A 51 59.08 -2.78 -19.23
C SER A 51 59.87 -1.46 -19.25
N ASP A 52 59.22 -0.36 -18.90
CA ASP A 52 59.88 0.94 -18.76
C ASP A 52 60.59 1.03 -17.39
N ALA A 53 61.56 1.94 -17.28
CA ALA A 53 62.36 2.11 -16.06
C ALA A 53 61.51 2.53 -14.84
N ASP A 54 60.41 3.24 -15.11
CA ASP A 54 59.40 3.64 -14.14
C ASP A 54 58.03 3.08 -14.59
N LEU A 55 57.16 2.80 -13.62
CA LEU A 55 55.77 2.36 -13.81
C LEU A 55 54.83 3.38 -13.17
N THR A 56 53.89 3.92 -13.93
CA THR A 56 52.74 4.61 -13.35
C THR A 56 51.72 3.58 -12.88
N VAL A 57 51.25 3.66 -11.64
CA VAL A 57 50.21 2.77 -11.12
C VAL A 57 48.87 3.17 -11.72
N SER A 58 48.32 2.34 -12.61
CA SER A 58 46.97 2.51 -13.14
C SER A 58 45.92 1.85 -12.23
N SER A 59 44.68 2.31 -12.29
CA SER A 59 43.60 1.85 -11.41
C SER A 59 43.24 0.37 -11.55
N ASP A 60 43.57 -0.27 -12.67
CA ASP A 60 43.40 -1.72 -12.85
C ASP A 60 44.42 -2.56 -12.05
N LEU A 61 45.42 -1.93 -11.42
CA LEU A 61 46.43 -2.56 -10.55
C LEU A 61 46.08 -2.49 -9.06
N GLU A 62 44.98 -1.84 -8.69
CA GLU A 62 44.51 -1.73 -7.30
C GLU A 62 44.17 -3.12 -6.72
N GLY A 63 44.49 -3.34 -5.43
CA GLY A 63 44.39 -4.65 -4.78
C GLY A 63 45.40 -5.71 -5.27
N GLN A 64 46.22 -5.42 -6.29
CA GLN A 64 47.23 -6.34 -6.81
C GLN A 64 48.61 -6.14 -6.17
N HIS A 65 49.39 -7.22 -6.14
CA HIS A 65 50.80 -7.20 -5.79
C HIS A 65 51.66 -6.95 -7.01
N ILE A 66 52.56 -5.97 -6.93
CA ILE A 66 53.48 -5.56 -8.00
C ILE A 66 54.92 -5.93 -7.62
N ARG A 67 55.68 -6.44 -8.58
CA ARG A 67 57.14 -6.64 -8.46
C ARG A 67 57.85 -6.31 -9.77
N ALA A 68 59.15 -6.11 -9.70
CA ALA A 68 60.00 -6.05 -10.89
C ALA A 68 60.94 -7.26 -10.97
N VAL A 69 61.15 -7.73 -12.19
CA VAL A 69 62.26 -8.59 -12.59
C VAL A 69 63.30 -7.68 -13.23
N VAL A 70 64.53 -7.70 -12.70
CA VAL A 70 65.65 -6.89 -13.17
C VAL A 70 66.72 -7.83 -13.72
N ASP A 71 66.88 -7.84 -15.03
CA ASP A 71 67.92 -8.60 -15.71
C ASP A 71 69.13 -7.69 -15.97
N TYR A 72 70.35 -8.20 -15.77
CA TYR A 72 71.60 -7.50 -16.12
C TYR A 72 72.69 -8.49 -16.54
N VAL A 73 73.82 -7.96 -17.01
CA VAL A 73 75.02 -8.75 -17.33
C VAL A 73 76.19 -8.22 -16.51
N ASP A 74 76.83 -9.10 -15.74
CA ASP A 74 77.87 -8.73 -14.79
C ASP A 74 79.22 -8.36 -15.46
N GLY A 75 80.21 -8.00 -14.63
CA GLY A 75 81.55 -7.65 -15.10
C GLY A 75 82.37 -8.81 -15.69
N GLU A 76 81.98 -10.06 -15.48
CA GLU A 76 82.60 -11.26 -16.06
C GLU A 76 81.85 -11.79 -17.30
N GLY A 77 80.62 -11.31 -17.55
CA GLY A 77 79.76 -11.63 -18.68
C GLY A 77 78.67 -12.66 -18.41
N PHE A 78 78.32 -12.93 -17.15
CA PHE A 78 77.17 -13.77 -16.78
C PHE A 78 75.88 -12.94 -16.80
N GLN A 79 74.77 -13.55 -17.22
CA GLN A 79 73.45 -12.93 -17.19
C GLN A 79 72.75 -13.32 -15.89
N GLU A 80 72.41 -12.31 -15.08
CA GLU A 80 71.73 -12.47 -13.80
C GLU A 80 70.32 -11.86 -13.85
N SER A 81 69.41 -12.39 -13.03
CA SER A 81 67.99 -12.03 -13.01
C SER A 81 67.49 -11.96 -11.57
N VAL A 82 67.14 -10.76 -11.10
CA VAL A 82 66.80 -10.49 -9.70
C VAL A 82 65.36 -10.02 -9.60
N ILE A 83 64.58 -10.67 -8.76
CA ILE A 83 63.18 -10.32 -8.51
C ILE A 83 63.10 -9.48 -7.23
N THR A 84 62.49 -8.30 -7.30
CA THR A 84 62.26 -7.46 -6.11
C THR A 84 61.26 -8.13 -5.15
N PRO A 85 61.26 -7.78 -3.85
CA PRO A 85 60.09 -7.99 -3.01
C PRO A 85 58.84 -7.44 -3.69
N ALA A 86 57.71 -8.14 -3.52
CA ALA A 86 56.42 -7.65 -3.99
C ALA A 86 55.90 -6.54 -3.07
N LEU A 87 55.21 -5.58 -3.67
CA LEU A 87 54.57 -4.43 -3.03
C LEU A 87 53.08 -4.51 -3.34
N LEU A 88 52.22 -4.51 -2.31
CA LEU A 88 50.77 -4.39 -2.51
C LEU A 88 50.46 -2.94 -2.94
N ILE A 89 49.66 -2.79 -3.99
CA ILE A 89 48.90 -1.56 -4.20
C ILE A 89 47.70 -1.67 -3.27
N GLU A 90 47.75 -0.96 -2.15
CA GLU A 90 46.63 -0.92 -1.21
C GLU A 90 45.40 -0.42 -1.96
N GLU A 91 44.25 -1.06 -1.74
CA GLU A 91 42.98 -0.49 -2.19
C GLU A 91 42.81 0.85 -1.49
N SER A 92 42.58 1.91 -2.26
CA SER A 92 42.16 3.18 -1.69
C SER A 92 40.94 2.92 -0.82
N PRO A 93 40.84 3.45 0.42
CA PRO A 93 39.56 3.45 1.10
C PRO A 93 38.59 4.15 0.15
N ILE A 94 37.49 3.47 -0.17
CA ILE A 94 36.47 4.06 -1.03
C ILE A 94 35.95 5.27 -0.25
N ASP A 95 36.25 6.47 -0.77
CA ASP A 95 35.51 7.69 -0.47
C ASP A 95 34.26 7.57 -1.35
N ASP A 96 33.35 6.70 -0.93
CA ASP A 96 32.08 6.36 -1.60
C ASP A 96 31.14 7.56 -1.56
N GLY A 97 31.14 8.24 -0.42
CA GLY A 97 30.31 9.39 -0.13
C GLY A 97 29.66 9.32 1.26
N ASP A 98 29.65 8.12 1.88
CA ASP A 98 28.81 7.69 3.01
C ASP A 98 28.41 8.86 3.90
N ASP A 99 27.17 9.30 3.71
CA ASP A 99 26.62 10.43 4.45
C ASP A 99 26.14 10.07 5.87
N PHE A 100 25.74 8.80 6.14
CA PHE A 100 25.13 8.36 7.40
C PHE A 100 25.32 6.87 7.81
N GLY A 101 26.55 6.39 7.90
CA GLY A 101 26.86 4.98 8.14
C GLY A 101 26.11 4.20 9.27
N THR A 102 26.03 2.89 9.04
CA THR A 102 25.29 1.78 9.71
C THR A 102 25.30 1.58 11.25
N THR A 103 25.81 2.52 12.08
CA THR A 103 25.99 2.29 13.53
C THR A 103 25.57 3.48 14.41
N PRO A 104 25.24 3.28 15.70
CA PRO A 104 24.96 4.38 16.64
C PRO A 104 26.03 5.46 16.80
N ASP A 105 27.30 5.16 16.48
CA ASP A 105 28.41 6.12 16.58
C ASP A 105 28.67 6.85 15.24
N SER A 106 28.07 6.38 14.13
CA SER A 106 28.15 6.97 12.78
C SER A 106 26.80 7.54 12.28
N SER A 107 25.70 7.23 12.97
CA SER A 107 24.34 7.60 12.58
C SER A 107 24.11 9.11 12.50
N GLY A 108 23.31 9.53 11.52
CA GLY A 108 22.65 10.83 11.51
C GLY A 108 21.69 11.03 12.70
N THR A 109 21.05 12.20 12.78
CA THR A 109 20.07 12.49 13.84
C THR A 109 18.79 13.07 13.26
N LEU A 110 17.65 12.46 13.59
CA LEU A 110 16.34 12.95 13.18
C LEU A 110 15.55 13.49 14.39
N THR A 111 14.86 14.61 14.20
CA THR A 111 13.96 15.20 15.20
C THR A 111 12.51 14.94 14.84
N ILE A 112 11.68 14.73 15.86
CA ILE A 112 10.21 14.71 15.73
C ILE A 112 9.71 15.98 15.03
N ASN A 113 8.83 15.80 14.05
CA ASN A 113 8.31 16.80 13.11
C ASN A 113 9.39 17.48 12.25
N GLY A 114 10.47 16.75 11.96
CA GLY A 114 11.54 17.15 11.04
C GLY A 114 11.78 16.09 9.96
N SER A 115 12.59 16.46 8.98
CA SER A 115 13.10 15.57 7.93
C SER A 115 14.62 15.68 7.84
N SER A 116 15.24 14.66 7.27
CA SER A 116 16.61 14.65 6.76
C SER A 116 16.59 14.06 5.37
N ASP A 117 17.34 14.66 4.46
CA ASP A 117 17.67 14.04 3.17
C ASP A 117 18.94 13.20 3.35
N GLY A 118 19.12 12.16 2.53
CA GLY A 118 20.33 11.33 2.47
C GLY A 118 20.45 10.56 1.15
N GLU A 119 21.53 9.82 0.96
CA GLU A 119 21.81 9.03 -0.26
C GLU A 119 22.44 7.68 0.07
N LEU A 120 21.78 6.56 -0.28
CA LEU A 120 22.44 5.25 -0.27
C LEU A 120 23.39 5.20 -1.48
N GLU A 121 24.71 5.25 -1.30
CA GLU A 121 25.62 5.40 -2.45
C GLU A 121 25.78 4.09 -3.25
N ILE A 122 25.57 2.94 -2.61
CA ILE A 122 25.66 1.62 -3.25
C ILE A 122 24.52 0.66 -2.84
N ALA A 123 24.26 -0.35 -3.68
CA ALA A 123 23.24 -1.35 -3.38
C ALA A 123 23.64 -2.20 -2.16
N GLY A 124 22.77 -2.22 -1.15
CA GLY A 124 22.98 -2.90 0.14
C GLY A 124 23.58 -2.03 1.23
N ASP A 125 23.73 -0.74 0.97
CA ASP A 125 24.00 0.28 1.97
C ASP A 125 22.77 0.56 2.88
N LYS A 126 23.01 1.13 4.07
CA LYS A 126 22.01 1.32 5.14
C LYS A 126 22.34 2.51 6.07
N ASP A 127 21.52 3.54 6.01
CA ASP A 127 21.74 4.77 6.76
C ASP A 127 20.99 4.78 8.09
N TRP A 128 21.70 5.01 9.19
CA TRP A 128 21.08 5.02 10.52
C TRP A 128 20.84 6.44 10.99
N PHE A 129 19.64 6.71 11.51
CA PHE A 129 19.26 7.98 12.13
C PHE A 129 18.81 7.77 13.56
N ALA A 130 19.57 8.31 14.52
CA ALA A 130 19.19 8.34 15.92
C ALA A 130 17.98 9.25 16.14
N ILE A 131 16.93 8.72 16.76
CA ILE A 131 15.69 9.45 17.06
C ILE A 131 15.25 9.21 18.51
N SER A 132 14.85 10.27 19.20
CA SER A 132 14.39 10.19 20.61
C SER A 132 12.87 10.08 20.67
N LEU A 133 12.37 8.93 21.12
CA LEU A 133 10.93 8.68 21.29
C LEU A 133 10.55 8.71 22.78
N GLU A 134 9.31 9.09 23.10
CA GLU A 134 8.77 9.08 24.47
C GLU A 134 7.73 7.96 24.65
N ALA A 135 7.81 7.25 25.78
CA ALA A 135 6.89 6.18 26.13
C ALA A 135 5.41 6.62 26.05
N GLY A 136 4.61 5.86 25.30
CA GLY A 136 3.18 6.01 25.15
C GLY A 136 2.72 6.94 24.03
N LYS A 137 3.64 7.64 23.35
CA LYS A 137 3.35 8.43 22.14
C LYS A 137 3.34 7.56 20.88
N ASN A 138 2.59 8.00 19.88
CA ASN A 138 2.55 7.42 18.54
C ASN A 138 3.35 8.29 17.58
N TYR A 139 3.96 7.67 16.59
CA TYR A 139 4.79 8.33 15.59
C TYR A 139 4.51 7.73 14.21
N SER A 140 4.61 8.55 13.18
CA SER A 140 4.80 8.12 11.79
C SER A 140 6.25 8.37 11.43
N PHE A 141 6.86 7.43 10.72
CA PHE A 141 8.15 7.60 10.08
C PHE A 141 7.98 7.34 8.60
N ASP A 142 8.33 8.32 7.78
CA ASP A 142 8.09 8.30 6.34
C ASP A 142 9.44 8.39 5.63
N LEU A 143 9.81 7.34 4.90
CA LEU A 143 11.03 7.25 4.10
C LEU A 143 10.65 7.36 2.61
N ILE A 144 10.84 8.55 2.05
CA ILE A 144 10.46 8.89 0.68
C ILE A 144 11.69 8.81 -0.22
N GLY A 145 11.71 7.88 -1.17
CA GLY A 145 12.72 7.79 -2.21
C GLY A 145 12.59 8.95 -3.20
N ASN A 146 13.66 9.75 -3.32
CA ASN A 146 13.77 10.81 -4.32
C ASN A 146 14.40 10.27 -5.62
N SER A 147 15.44 9.46 -5.48
CA SER A 147 15.97 8.58 -6.54
C SER A 147 16.21 7.13 -6.08
N LEU A 148 16.11 6.86 -4.77
CA LEU A 148 16.05 5.51 -4.23
C LEU A 148 14.73 4.84 -4.65
N ARG A 149 14.83 3.74 -5.42
CA ARG A 149 13.66 3.12 -6.09
C ARG A 149 12.65 2.48 -5.13
N ASP A 150 13.15 1.82 -4.09
CA ASP A 150 12.36 0.94 -3.21
C ASP A 150 12.82 1.09 -1.74
N PRO A 151 12.48 2.22 -1.07
CA PRO A 151 12.88 2.49 0.30
C PRO A 151 12.28 1.56 1.38
N PHE A 152 13.14 0.71 1.94
CA PHE A 152 12.85 -0.14 3.10
C PHE A 152 13.29 0.51 4.41
N LEU A 153 12.34 0.80 5.31
CA LEU A 153 12.60 1.40 6.62
C LEU A 153 12.54 0.34 7.74
N THR A 154 13.60 0.28 8.56
CA THR A 154 13.58 -0.49 9.82
C THR A 154 13.63 0.44 11.02
N LEU A 155 12.67 0.31 11.94
CA LEU A 155 12.81 0.85 13.29
C LEU A 155 13.55 -0.14 14.18
N ARG A 156 14.65 0.31 14.79
CA ARG A 156 15.50 -0.46 15.70
C ARG A 156 15.48 0.11 17.11
N ASN A 157 15.59 -0.77 18.11
CA ASN A 157 15.70 -0.37 19.51
C ASN A 157 17.12 0.14 19.85
N SER A 158 17.34 0.55 21.11
CA SER A 158 18.63 1.06 21.59
C SER A 158 19.81 0.08 21.51
N ASN A 159 19.56 -1.22 21.29
CA ASN A 159 20.59 -2.25 21.12
C ASN A 159 20.85 -2.58 19.64
N GLY A 160 20.08 -2.00 18.71
CA GLY A 160 20.12 -2.30 17.27
C GLY A 160 19.19 -3.43 16.81
N ASP A 161 18.42 -4.07 17.72
CA ASP A 161 17.46 -5.10 17.32
C ASP A 161 16.29 -4.44 16.53
N SER A 162 15.89 -5.06 15.42
CA SER A 162 14.69 -4.63 14.67
C SER A 162 13.43 -4.81 15.52
N MET A 163 12.58 -3.78 15.55
CA MET A 163 11.32 -3.72 16.27
C MET A 163 10.12 -3.78 15.32
N ALA A 164 10.22 -3.09 14.18
CA ALA A 164 9.25 -3.08 13.10
C ALA A 164 9.93 -2.66 11.79
N THR A 165 9.38 -3.10 10.67
CA THR A 165 9.87 -2.85 9.31
C THR A 165 8.71 -2.50 8.40
N ASN A 166 8.96 -1.70 7.37
CA ASN A 166 8.01 -1.47 6.30
C ASN A 166 8.76 -1.09 5.00
N ASP A 167 8.16 -1.40 3.87
CA ASP A 167 8.57 -1.12 2.49
C ASP A 167 7.47 -0.29 1.81
N ASP A 168 6.27 -0.87 1.65
CA ASP A 168 5.22 -0.28 0.80
C ASP A 168 4.08 0.40 1.63
N GLY A 169 4.40 1.00 2.77
CA GLY A 169 3.40 1.58 3.68
C GLY A 169 2.94 3.01 3.35
N GLY A 170 3.71 3.73 2.53
CA GLY A 170 3.49 5.13 2.19
C GLY A 170 2.96 5.32 0.76
N ALA A 171 3.17 6.51 0.21
CA ALA A 171 2.77 6.81 -1.16
C ALA A 171 3.75 6.16 -2.15
N GLY A 172 3.43 4.97 -2.65
CA GLY A 172 4.34 4.18 -3.50
C GLY A 172 5.25 3.25 -2.70
N PHE A 173 6.41 2.89 -3.28
CA PHE A 173 7.45 2.05 -2.62
C PHE A 173 8.11 2.78 -1.42
N ASN A 174 7.59 3.96 -1.07
CA ASN A 174 8.05 4.77 0.03
C ASN A 174 7.53 4.18 1.33
N SER A 175 8.42 3.75 2.21
CA SER A 175 7.98 3.23 3.49
C SER A 175 7.31 4.29 4.37
N ARG A 176 6.16 3.93 4.95
CA ARG A 176 5.57 4.60 6.12
C ARG A 176 5.40 3.61 7.25
N LEU A 177 6.03 3.90 8.38
CA LEU A 177 5.98 3.08 9.58
C LEU A 177 5.30 3.82 10.74
N GLY A 178 4.10 3.37 11.09
CA GLY A 178 3.45 3.74 12.36
C GLY A 178 4.07 2.98 13.53
N TYR A 179 4.45 3.69 14.61
CA TYR A 179 4.96 3.05 15.83
C TYR A 179 4.50 3.74 17.10
N ARG A 180 4.11 2.94 18.10
CA ARG A 180 3.85 3.40 19.47
C ARG A 180 5.04 3.04 20.37
N ALA A 181 5.70 4.04 20.93
CA ALA A 181 6.89 3.80 21.75
C ALA A 181 6.54 3.19 23.10
N ASP A 182 7.07 2.00 23.40
CA ASP A 182 6.89 1.34 24.71
C ASP A 182 7.75 1.95 25.82
N SER A 183 8.85 2.61 25.45
CA SER A 183 9.82 3.18 26.38
C SER A 183 10.37 4.52 25.88
N SER A 184 10.69 5.43 26.81
CA SER A 184 11.37 6.68 26.46
C SER A 184 12.86 6.40 26.28
N ALA A 185 13.31 6.33 25.03
CA ALA A 185 14.66 5.92 24.66
C ALA A 185 15.09 6.53 23.32
N THR A 186 16.37 6.41 23.01
CA THR A 186 16.86 6.56 21.63
C THR A 186 16.58 5.26 20.87
N TYR A 187 15.88 5.40 19.77
CA TYR A 187 15.69 4.39 18.74
C TYR A 187 16.54 4.79 17.52
N TYR A 188 16.70 3.87 16.56
CA TYR A 188 17.36 4.16 15.29
C TYR A 188 16.41 3.82 14.15
N LEU A 189 16.24 4.75 13.22
CA LEU A 189 15.60 4.51 11.93
C LEU A 189 16.71 4.14 10.96
N GLU A 190 16.66 2.95 10.39
CA GLU A 190 17.55 2.51 9.32
C GLU A 190 16.81 2.68 8.00
N ALA A 191 17.27 3.63 7.18
CA ALA A 191 16.91 3.71 5.78
C ALA A 191 17.70 2.68 4.97
N GLY A 192 17.13 2.19 3.88
CA GLY A 192 17.73 1.17 3.06
C GLY A 192 16.92 0.87 1.82
N ALA A 193 17.42 0.01 0.94
CA ALA A 193 16.64 -0.56 -0.16
C ALA A 193 16.01 -1.92 0.21
N TYR A 194 14.83 -2.24 -0.35
CA TYR A 194 14.28 -3.60 -0.32
C TYR A 194 15.26 -4.61 -0.94
N ALA A 195 15.36 -5.78 -0.30
CA ALA A 195 16.28 -6.86 -0.66
C ALA A 195 17.75 -6.43 -0.90
N ASP A 196 18.17 -5.29 -0.35
CA ASP A 196 19.50 -4.70 -0.53
C ASP A 196 19.85 -4.42 -2.02
N ALA A 197 18.82 -4.23 -2.86
CA ALA A 197 18.94 -4.29 -4.32
C ALA A 197 19.19 -2.94 -5.02
N PHE A 198 18.99 -1.81 -4.33
CA PHE A 198 19.00 -0.47 -4.93
C PHE A 198 19.84 0.52 -4.11
N ALA A 199 20.17 1.64 -4.76
CA ALA A 199 20.93 2.78 -4.25
C ALA A 199 20.22 4.07 -4.71
N GLY A 200 20.48 5.20 -4.06
CA GLY A 200 19.95 6.51 -4.44
C GLY A 200 19.48 7.36 -3.27
N THR A 201 19.04 8.58 -3.60
CA THR A 201 18.65 9.63 -2.65
C THR A 201 17.25 9.42 -2.08
N TYR A 202 17.03 9.83 -0.84
CA TYR A 202 15.76 9.79 -0.13
C TYR A 202 15.60 10.97 0.83
N THR A 203 14.38 11.14 1.35
CA THR A 203 14.03 12.03 2.45
C THR A 203 13.35 11.19 3.54
N LEU A 204 14.03 11.02 4.68
CA LEU A 204 13.45 10.42 5.87
C LEU A 204 12.83 11.51 6.75
N SER A 205 11.58 11.34 7.15
CA SER A 205 10.89 12.25 8.06
C SER A 205 10.19 11.53 9.20
N ALA A 206 9.94 12.25 10.29
CA ALA A 206 9.26 11.72 11.46
C ALA A 206 8.20 12.71 11.93
N ALA A 207 7.00 12.23 12.21
CA ALA A 207 5.91 13.01 12.81
C ALA A 207 5.48 12.40 14.15
N GLU A 208 5.24 13.22 15.17
CA GLU A 208 4.45 12.78 16.32
C GLU A 208 2.98 12.78 15.90
N LEU A 209 2.41 11.58 15.77
CA LEU A 209 0.98 11.45 15.55
C LEU A 209 0.28 11.89 16.83
N ALA A 210 -0.77 12.69 16.69
CA ALA A 210 -1.67 12.95 17.80
C ALA A 210 -2.13 11.60 18.38
N PRO A 211 -2.21 11.46 19.72
CA PRO A 211 -2.85 10.27 20.27
C PRO A 211 -4.27 10.17 19.68
N PRO A 212 -4.73 8.98 19.24
CA PRO A 212 -6.03 8.81 18.66
C PRO A 212 -7.13 9.45 19.53
N PRO A 213 -8.20 9.98 18.91
CA PRO A 213 -9.29 10.61 19.64
C PRO A 213 -9.78 9.71 20.78
N PRO A 214 -10.12 10.25 21.97
CA PRO A 214 -10.55 9.44 23.11
C PRO A 214 -11.72 8.54 22.73
N GLY A 215 -11.47 7.24 22.67
CA GLY A 215 -12.41 6.24 22.16
C GLY A 215 -11.78 5.26 21.19
N PHE A 216 -10.79 5.68 20.39
CA PHE A 216 -10.14 4.83 19.38
C PHE A 216 -9.09 3.87 19.98
N ASN A 217 -9.05 2.63 19.48
CA ASN A 217 -8.15 1.54 19.84
C ASN A 217 -7.56 0.91 18.56
N PRO A 218 -6.24 0.68 18.45
CA PRO A 218 -5.64 0.06 17.27
C PRO A 218 -6.15 -1.33 16.88
N GLU A 219 -6.80 -2.08 17.78
CA GLU A 219 -7.38 -3.38 17.42
C GLU A 219 -8.78 -3.24 16.76
N ASP A 220 -9.74 -2.57 17.43
CA ASP A 220 -11.16 -2.50 17.08
C ASP A 220 -11.69 -1.08 16.75
N GLY A 221 -10.81 -0.10 16.61
CA GLY A 221 -11.13 1.29 16.26
C GLY A 221 -11.95 1.96 17.35
N TYR A 222 -13.08 2.56 16.99
CA TYR A 222 -14.04 3.10 17.96
C TYR A 222 -14.93 2.01 18.61
N GLY A 223 -14.87 0.78 18.10
CA GLY A 223 -15.51 -0.40 18.68
C GLY A 223 -16.82 -0.76 18.02
N HIS A 224 -17.70 -1.44 18.75
CA HIS A 224 -18.90 -2.06 18.18
C HIS A 224 -20.01 -1.04 17.92
N VAL A 225 -20.54 -1.04 16.69
CA VAL A 225 -21.60 -0.11 16.23
C VAL A 225 -22.93 -0.33 16.96
N ASP A 226 -23.64 0.75 17.30
CA ASP A 226 -24.87 0.69 18.08
C ASP A 226 -25.93 1.68 17.56
N ALA A 227 -26.91 1.17 16.80
CA ALA A 227 -27.95 1.99 16.18
C ALA A 227 -28.81 2.72 17.23
N LYS A 228 -29.07 2.09 18.37
CA LYS A 228 -29.85 2.68 19.45
C LYS A 228 -29.13 3.90 20.01
N ILE A 229 -27.85 3.78 20.37
CA ILE A 229 -27.09 4.90 20.97
C ILE A 229 -26.86 6.02 19.95
N ALA A 230 -26.64 5.70 18.67
CA ALA A 230 -26.59 6.70 17.59
C ALA A 230 -27.87 7.56 17.54
N PHE A 231 -29.05 6.93 17.63
CA PHE A 231 -30.34 7.64 17.66
C PHE A 231 -30.60 8.39 18.97
N GLU A 232 -30.24 7.82 20.12
CA GLU A 232 -30.33 8.51 21.41
C GLU A 232 -29.47 9.80 21.42
N GLN A 233 -28.26 9.75 20.84
CA GLN A 233 -27.37 10.90 20.70
C GLN A 233 -27.87 11.92 19.67
N LEU A 234 -28.32 11.48 18.49
CA LEU A 234 -28.84 12.37 17.44
C LEU A 234 -30.07 13.16 17.91
N LEU A 235 -31.02 12.49 18.56
CA LEU A 235 -32.31 13.07 18.93
C LEU A 235 -32.33 13.62 20.37
N ASN A 236 -31.32 13.33 21.18
CA ASN A 236 -31.28 13.62 22.63
C ASN A 236 -32.53 13.07 23.34
N ILE A 237 -32.80 11.78 23.12
CA ILE A 237 -33.90 11.00 23.73
C ILE A 237 -33.33 9.76 24.43
N SER A 238 -34.21 8.90 24.99
CA SER A 238 -33.84 7.51 25.29
C SER A 238 -34.85 6.55 24.68
N LEU A 239 -34.33 5.49 24.05
CA LEU A 239 -35.11 4.43 23.43
C LEU A 239 -35.25 3.25 24.40
N PRO A 240 -36.44 2.64 24.53
CA PRO A 240 -36.61 1.44 25.33
C PRO A 240 -35.98 0.23 24.62
N ASP A 241 -35.37 -0.67 25.40
CA ASP A 241 -34.93 -1.97 24.89
C ASP A 241 -36.13 -2.78 24.39
N VAL A 242 -35.97 -3.54 23.30
CA VAL A 242 -37.03 -4.41 22.76
C VAL A 242 -36.66 -5.89 22.88
N PRO A 243 -37.64 -6.83 22.76
CA PRO A 243 -37.32 -8.24 22.72
C PRO A 243 -36.52 -8.58 21.45
N ALA A 244 -35.33 -9.15 21.63
CA ALA A 244 -34.49 -9.66 20.54
C ALA A 244 -35.27 -10.59 19.60
N LEU A 245 -35.00 -10.48 18.30
CA LEU A 245 -35.52 -11.34 17.24
C LEU A 245 -35.02 -12.78 17.44
N GLY A 246 -33.72 -12.91 17.76
CA GLY A 246 -33.05 -14.14 18.13
C GLY A 246 -32.79 -15.11 16.97
N GLY A 247 -32.18 -16.23 17.32
CA GLY A 247 -31.82 -17.27 16.35
C GLY A 247 -30.83 -16.75 15.32
N ASP A 248 -31.25 -16.75 14.06
CA ASP A 248 -30.37 -16.48 12.93
C ASP A 248 -30.20 -14.97 12.64
N LEU A 249 -31.09 -14.14 13.20
CA LEU A 249 -31.06 -12.67 13.11
C LEU A 249 -30.21 -12.00 14.19
N TRP A 250 -29.33 -12.76 14.85
CA TRP A 250 -28.54 -12.28 15.98
C TRP A 250 -27.70 -11.04 15.66
N GLY A 251 -27.24 -10.87 14.41
CA GLY A 251 -26.43 -9.72 13.99
C GLY A 251 -27.22 -8.40 14.05
N VAL A 252 -28.49 -8.45 13.64
CA VAL A 252 -29.43 -7.31 13.69
C VAL A 252 -29.75 -6.93 15.14
N ASP A 253 -29.94 -7.93 16.01
CA ASP A 253 -30.03 -7.72 17.45
C ASP A 253 -28.72 -7.13 18.02
N ASN A 254 -27.55 -7.56 17.53
CA ASN A 254 -26.25 -7.16 18.08
C ASN A 254 -25.91 -5.67 17.83
N VAL A 255 -26.46 -5.08 16.78
CA VAL A 255 -26.34 -3.64 16.46
C VAL A 255 -27.51 -2.80 16.97
N ASN A 256 -28.43 -3.39 17.76
CA ASN A 256 -29.61 -2.74 18.35
C ASN A 256 -30.52 -2.02 17.32
N ALA A 257 -30.67 -2.57 16.12
CA ALA A 257 -31.58 -2.05 15.12
C ALA A 257 -33.07 -2.14 15.52
N PRO A 258 -33.55 -3.23 16.17
CA PRO A 258 -34.96 -3.38 16.56
C PRO A 258 -35.52 -2.27 17.48
N GLU A 259 -34.66 -1.69 18.32
CA GLU A 259 -34.96 -0.52 19.16
C GLU A 259 -35.31 0.72 18.31
N VAL A 260 -34.59 0.92 17.21
CA VAL A 260 -34.78 2.06 16.29
C VAL A 260 -36.01 1.88 15.40
N TRP A 261 -36.42 0.65 15.11
CA TRP A 261 -37.66 0.38 14.35
C TRP A 261 -38.95 0.66 15.14
N THR A 262 -38.87 0.80 16.47
CA THR A 262 -40.04 0.72 17.34
C THR A 262 -40.51 2.10 17.81
N SER A 263 -41.76 2.44 17.46
CA SER A 263 -42.39 3.70 17.88
C SER A 263 -42.65 3.76 19.37
N ASN A 264 -42.43 4.93 19.96
CA ASN A 264 -42.72 5.27 21.35
C ASN A 264 -43.30 6.71 21.44
N ASP A 265 -43.44 7.26 22.66
CA ASP A 265 -44.07 8.59 22.85
C ASP A 265 -43.21 9.75 22.30
N ASP A 266 -41.89 9.59 22.20
CA ASP A 266 -40.92 10.62 21.79
C ASP A 266 -40.33 10.39 20.38
N PHE A 267 -40.48 9.19 19.80
CA PHE A 267 -39.91 8.80 18.51
C PHE A 267 -40.85 7.88 17.70
N SER A 268 -40.98 8.12 16.39
CA SER A 268 -41.90 7.37 15.53
C SER A 268 -41.40 5.98 15.10
N GLY A 269 -40.14 5.65 15.38
CA GLY A 269 -39.44 4.55 14.72
C GLY A 269 -39.04 4.88 13.27
N VAL A 270 -37.96 4.28 12.78
CA VAL A 270 -37.57 4.28 11.36
C VAL A 270 -37.00 2.92 10.96
N THR A 271 -37.10 2.58 9.68
CA THR A 271 -36.81 1.22 9.15
C THR A 271 -36.01 1.24 7.84
N GLY A 272 -35.47 2.39 7.42
CA GLY A 272 -34.78 2.55 6.13
C GLY A 272 -35.66 3.07 4.99
N ALA A 273 -36.96 3.27 5.22
CA ALA A 273 -37.90 3.67 4.17
C ALA A 273 -37.49 4.97 3.44
N ASN A 274 -37.54 4.94 2.11
CA ASN A 274 -37.11 6.00 1.18
C ASN A 274 -35.59 6.27 1.16
N VAL A 275 -34.77 5.32 1.61
CA VAL A 275 -33.31 5.36 1.47
C VAL A 275 -32.87 4.33 0.44
N ILE A 276 -31.92 4.71 -0.40
CA ILE A 276 -31.29 3.84 -1.41
C ILE A 276 -29.92 3.42 -0.91
N VAL A 277 -29.67 2.12 -0.80
CA VAL A 277 -28.36 1.56 -0.46
C VAL A 277 -27.78 0.82 -1.66
N ALA A 278 -26.66 1.31 -2.18
CA ALA A 278 -25.94 0.64 -3.26
C ALA A 278 -25.09 -0.51 -2.72
N VAL A 279 -25.23 -1.67 -3.36
CA VAL A 279 -24.41 -2.87 -3.12
C VAL A 279 -23.50 -3.00 -4.34
N VAL A 280 -22.27 -2.51 -4.19
CA VAL A 280 -21.21 -2.55 -5.21
C VAL A 280 -20.41 -3.82 -4.98
N ASP A 281 -20.77 -4.87 -5.70
CA ASP A 281 -20.39 -6.26 -5.42
C ASP A 281 -20.55 -7.14 -6.68
N THR A 282 -20.89 -8.41 -6.50
CA THR A 282 -21.15 -9.46 -7.52
C THR A 282 -22.53 -9.39 -8.18
N GLY A 283 -23.32 -8.34 -7.90
CA GLY A 283 -24.73 -8.21 -8.26
C GLY A 283 -25.68 -8.58 -7.11
N VAL A 284 -26.99 -8.57 -7.37
CA VAL A 284 -28.02 -9.06 -6.42
C VAL A 284 -29.05 -9.88 -7.19
N ASP A 285 -29.50 -11.03 -6.68
CA ASP A 285 -30.60 -11.79 -7.30
C ASP A 285 -31.86 -10.91 -7.42
N LEU A 286 -32.13 -10.48 -8.66
CA LEU A 286 -33.17 -9.50 -8.99
C LEU A 286 -34.60 -10.06 -8.82
N ASN A 287 -34.72 -11.37 -8.53
CA ASN A 287 -35.99 -12.07 -8.36
C ASN A 287 -36.20 -12.57 -6.92
N HIS A 288 -35.25 -12.38 -6.02
CA HIS A 288 -35.30 -12.88 -4.65
C HIS A 288 -36.45 -12.23 -3.86
N GLN A 289 -37.30 -13.04 -3.22
CA GLN A 289 -38.53 -12.57 -2.55
C GLN A 289 -38.27 -11.53 -1.45
N GLU A 290 -37.11 -11.60 -0.78
CA GLU A 290 -36.65 -10.61 0.20
C GLU A 290 -36.67 -9.17 -0.34
N PHE A 291 -36.41 -8.95 -1.64
CA PHE A 291 -36.30 -7.62 -2.23
C PHE A 291 -37.52 -7.23 -3.09
N GLU A 292 -38.63 -7.98 -3.03
CA GLU A 292 -39.80 -7.74 -3.89
C GLU A 292 -40.33 -6.31 -3.75
N GLY A 293 -40.26 -5.54 -4.83
CA GLY A 293 -40.70 -4.14 -4.88
C GLY A 293 -39.77 -3.12 -4.21
N ARG A 294 -38.57 -3.52 -3.79
CA ARG A 294 -37.55 -2.67 -3.14
C ARG A 294 -36.18 -2.69 -3.84
N LEU A 295 -36.12 -3.16 -5.08
CA LEU A 295 -34.96 -2.95 -5.96
C LEU A 295 -35.15 -1.64 -6.75
N THR A 296 -34.11 -0.81 -6.79
CA THR A 296 -34.01 0.29 -7.77
C THR A 296 -33.40 -0.25 -9.07
N PRO A 297 -33.40 0.52 -10.17
CA PRO A 297 -32.47 0.26 -11.27
C PRO A 297 -31.03 0.19 -10.75
N GLY A 298 -30.21 -0.62 -11.41
CA GLY A 298 -28.81 -0.83 -11.13
C GLY A 298 -28.00 -0.86 -12.43
N TYR A 299 -26.71 -1.18 -12.35
CA TYR A 299 -25.85 -1.31 -13.51
C TYR A 299 -24.82 -2.42 -13.34
N ASP A 300 -24.50 -3.08 -14.44
CA ASP A 300 -23.52 -4.15 -14.54
C ASP A 300 -22.33 -3.67 -15.36
N PHE A 301 -21.22 -3.40 -14.68
CA PHE A 301 -19.96 -2.98 -15.31
C PHE A 301 -19.16 -4.17 -15.84
N VAL A 302 -19.49 -5.41 -15.44
CA VAL A 302 -18.78 -6.62 -15.88
C VAL A 302 -19.24 -7.06 -17.27
N ASP A 303 -20.54 -6.96 -17.54
CA ASP A 303 -21.15 -7.32 -18.83
C ASP A 303 -21.66 -6.09 -19.65
N ASP A 304 -21.46 -4.87 -19.15
CA ASP A 304 -21.90 -3.57 -19.71
C ASP A 304 -23.40 -3.50 -20.07
N ASP A 305 -24.27 -3.77 -19.09
CA ASP A 305 -25.72 -3.56 -19.24
C ASP A 305 -26.48 -3.19 -17.93
N GLU A 306 -27.80 -3.00 -18.02
CA GLU A 306 -28.67 -2.59 -16.90
C GLU A 306 -29.06 -3.75 -15.95
N THR A 307 -28.46 -4.95 -16.08
CA THR A 307 -28.91 -6.23 -15.49
C THR A 307 -27.93 -6.78 -14.45
N ALA A 308 -27.74 -6.06 -13.34
CA ALA A 308 -26.84 -6.41 -12.23
C ALA A 308 -27.31 -7.63 -11.37
N ASP A 309 -27.62 -8.76 -12.01
CA ASP A 309 -28.06 -10.02 -11.39
C ASP A 309 -26.86 -10.80 -10.82
N ASP A 310 -27.04 -11.45 -9.67
CA ASP A 310 -25.93 -12.08 -8.93
C ASP A 310 -25.50 -13.43 -9.53
N GLY A 311 -24.31 -13.44 -10.13
CA GLY A 311 -23.68 -14.63 -10.69
C GLY A 311 -22.81 -15.45 -9.72
N ASN A 312 -22.66 -15.00 -8.47
CA ASN A 312 -21.79 -15.61 -7.46
C ASN A 312 -22.55 -16.10 -6.21
N SER A 313 -23.18 -15.16 -5.48
CA SER A 313 -24.01 -15.28 -4.24
C SER A 313 -23.69 -14.19 -3.20
N HIS A 314 -22.50 -13.59 -3.29
CA HIS A 314 -21.95 -12.73 -2.25
C HIS A 314 -22.75 -11.42 -2.09
N GLY A 315 -23.04 -10.73 -3.20
CA GLY A 315 -23.78 -9.47 -3.18
C GLY A 315 -25.23 -9.65 -2.74
N THR A 316 -25.88 -10.78 -3.05
CA THR A 316 -27.21 -11.13 -2.50
C THR A 316 -27.18 -11.35 -0.99
N HIS A 317 -26.07 -11.87 -0.44
CA HIS A 317 -25.89 -12.06 1.02
C HIS A 317 -25.68 -10.73 1.75
N VAL A 318 -24.85 -9.86 1.16
CA VAL A 318 -24.65 -8.48 1.59
C VAL A 318 -25.97 -7.70 1.58
N ALA A 319 -26.71 -7.71 0.45
CA ALA A 319 -27.99 -7.03 0.29
C ALA A 319 -29.04 -7.47 1.31
N GLY A 320 -29.14 -8.77 1.60
CA GLY A 320 -30.07 -9.29 2.62
C GLY A 320 -29.74 -8.81 4.04
N THR A 321 -28.44 -8.72 4.36
CA THR A 321 -27.98 -8.24 5.67
C THR A 321 -28.34 -6.76 5.87
N ILE A 322 -28.30 -5.97 4.81
CA ILE A 322 -28.76 -4.56 4.80
C ILE A 322 -30.28 -4.50 4.91
N ALA A 323 -31.01 -5.14 4.00
CA ALA A 323 -32.42 -4.82 3.73
C ALA A 323 -33.35 -6.02 3.50
N GLY A 324 -33.07 -7.21 4.03
CA GLY A 324 -34.04 -8.33 4.05
C GLY A 324 -35.38 -7.93 4.66
N ALA A 325 -36.48 -8.41 4.10
CA ALA A 325 -37.85 -8.01 4.40
C ALA A 325 -38.27 -8.40 5.82
N ARG A 326 -38.95 -7.48 6.52
CA ARG A 326 -39.54 -7.79 7.83
C ARG A 326 -40.94 -8.40 7.71
N ASP A 327 -41.06 -9.55 7.03
CA ASP A 327 -42.35 -10.16 6.70
C ASP A 327 -42.68 -11.47 7.46
N SER A 328 -41.73 -11.99 8.27
CA SER A 328 -41.76 -13.28 8.98
C SER A 328 -41.47 -14.53 8.13
N SER A 329 -40.99 -14.36 6.90
CA SER A 329 -40.27 -15.35 6.10
C SER A 329 -38.75 -15.13 6.23
N GLY A 330 -37.96 -16.01 5.61
CA GLY A 330 -36.54 -15.81 5.33
C GLY A 330 -35.70 -15.20 6.46
N ILE A 331 -35.20 -14.00 6.21
CA ILE A 331 -34.39 -13.19 7.13
C ILE A 331 -35.00 -11.79 7.33
N THR A 332 -34.29 -10.88 7.99
CA THR A 332 -34.66 -9.47 8.10
C THR A 332 -33.36 -8.68 8.19
N GLY A 333 -33.18 -7.65 7.37
CA GLY A 333 -31.99 -6.80 7.38
C GLY A 333 -32.04 -5.75 8.49
N VAL A 334 -30.93 -5.01 8.66
CA VAL A 334 -30.83 -3.89 9.61
C VAL A 334 -31.76 -2.72 9.26
N ALA A 335 -31.95 -2.45 7.96
CA ALA A 335 -32.82 -1.43 7.40
C ALA A 335 -33.88 -2.08 6.48
N PRO A 336 -34.88 -2.80 7.04
CA PRO A 336 -35.73 -3.73 6.28
C PRO A 336 -36.75 -3.09 5.33
N ASP A 337 -36.92 -1.76 5.35
CA ASP A 337 -37.73 -1.00 4.38
C ASP A 337 -36.87 -0.16 3.41
N ALA A 338 -35.52 -0.25 3.49
CA ALA A 338 -34.63 0.38 2.51
C ALA A 338 -34.77 -0.25 1.13
N SER A 339 -34.40 0.50 0.09
CA SER A 339 -34.28 0.00 -1.27
C SER A 339 -32.83 -0.37 -1.57
N ILE A 340 -32.61 -1.47 -2.29
CA ILE A 340 -31.28 -1.90 -2.74
C ILE A 340 -31.07 -1.47 -4.18
N MET A 341 -29.92 -0.85 -4.45
CA MET A 341 -29.39 -0.56 -5.76
C MET A 341 -28.29 -1.59 -6.09
N PRO A 342 -28.53 -2.56 -6.97
CA PRO A 342 -27.53 -3.55 -7.32
C PRO A 342 -26.50 -2.98 -8.31
N ILE A 343 -25.22 -3.01 -7.95
CA ILE A 343 -24.12 -2.54 -8.81
C ILE A 343 -23.13 -3.69 -8.96
N ARG A 344 -23.13 -4.35 -10.13
CA ARG A 344 -22.26 -5.49 -10.39
C ARG A 344 -20.94 -4.99 -10.97
N VAL A 345 -19.87 -5.17 -10.20
CA VAL A 345 -18.47 -4.82 -10.54
C VAL A 345 -17.51 -5.99 -10.29
N LEU A 346 -17.99 -7.06 -9.66
CA LEU A 346 -17.27 -8.32 -9.49
C LEU A 346 -17.93 -9.41 -10.33
N ASP A 347 -17.10 -10.23 -10.97
CA ASP A 347 -17.53 -11.34 -11.81
C ASP A 347 -18.09 -12.53 -10.99
N ASN A 348 -18.46 -13.61 -11.68
CA ASN A 348 -19.05 -14.80 -11.05
C ASN A 348 -18.06 -15.55 -10.13
N ASN A 349 -16.76 -15.25 -10.20
CA ASN A 349 -15.74 -15.77 -9.29
C ASN A 349 -15.50 -14.85 -8.08
N GLY A 350 -16.10 -13.66 -8.07
CA GLY A 350 -15.90 -12.63 -7.05
C GLY A 350 -14.69 -11.75 -7.30
N SER A 351 -14.26 -11.59 -8.57
CA SER A 351 -13.12 -10.76 -8.98
C SER A 351 -13.55 -9.65 -9.95
N GLY A 352 -13.00 -8.45 -9.84
CA GLY A 352 -13.28 -7.34 -10.75
C GLY A 352 -12.13 -6.35 -10.86
N TRP A 353 -12.18 -5.44 -11.83
CA TRP A 353 -11.16 -4.41 -11.99
C TRP A 353 -11.45 -3.19 -11.12
N LEU A 354 -10.38 -2.49 -10.74
CA LEU A 354 -10.47 -1.28 -9.93
C LEU A 354 -11.18 -0.16 -10.70
N SER A 355 -10.96 -0.09 -12.02
CA SER A 355 -11.72 0.78 -12.93
C SER A 355 -13.24 0.58 -12.85
N ASP A 356 -13.72 -0.67 -12.91
CA ASP A 356 -15.15 -1.02 -12.76
C ASP A 356 -15.71 -0.59 -11.40
N ILE A 357 -14.92 -0.77 -10.33
CA ILE A 357 -15.31 -0.41 -8.96
C ILE A 357 -15.39 1.12 -8.79
N ILE A 358 -14.42 1.86 -9.33
CA ILE A 358 -14.45 3.32 -9.40
C ILE A 358 -15.69 3.79 -10.18
N ALA A 359 -15.99 3.13 -11.30
CA ALA A 359 -17.16 3.41 -12.12
C ALA A 359 -18.47 3.19 -11.34
N GLY A 360 -18.57 2.07 -10.62
CA GLY A 360 -19.73 1.68 -9.81
C GLY A 360 -19.96 2.58 -8.59
N VAL A 361 -18.92 2.95 -7.85
CA VAL A 361 -19.00 3.90 -6.72
C VAL A 361 -19.57 5.23 -7.18
N ARG A 362 -19.06 5.75 -8.30
CA ARG A 362 -19.50 7.04 -8.82
C ARG A 362 -20.90 6.98 -9.43
N TRP A 363 -21.22 5.94 -10.19
CA TRP A 363 -22.56 5.73 -10.74
C TRP A 363 -23.62 5.65 -9.64
N ALA A 364 -23.33 4.96 -8.53
CA ALA A 364 -24.23 4.89 -7.38
C ALA A 364 -24.52 6.27 -6.79
N ALA A 365 -23.48 7.08 -6.55
CA ALA A 365 -23.62 8.46 -6.06
C ALA A 365 -24.35 9.39 -7.05
N GLU A 366 -24.20 9.18 -8.36
CA GLU A 366 -24.90 9.93 -9.41
C GLU A 366 -26.36 9.51 -9.61
N ASN A 367 -26.73 8.31 -9.15
CA ASN A 367 -28.10 7.77 -9.21
C ASN A 367 -28.81 7.81 -7.83
N ASP A 368 -28.46 8.81 -7.01
CA ASP A 368 -29.09 9.12 -5.72
C ASP A 368 -28.94 8.03 -4.62
N ALA A 369 -27.86 7.24 -4.61
CA ALA A 369 -27.58 6.33 -3.49
C ALA A 369 -27.20 7.10 -2.21
N ASP A 370 -27.95 6.92 -1.12
CA ASP A 370 -27.68 7.54 0.18
C ASP A 370 -26.52 6.87 0.94
N VAL A 371 -26.29 5.58 0.67
CA VAL A 371 -25.25 4.75 1.30
C VAL A 371 -24.67 3.80 0.24
N ILE A 372 -23.35 3.61 0.23
CA ILE A 372 -22.63 2.71 -0.68
C ILE A 372 -21.86 1.69 0.15
N ASN A 373 -22.14 0.40 -0.06
CA ASN A 373 -21.48 -0.71 0.64
C ASN A 373 -20.44 -1.37 -0.29
N LEU A 374 -19.17 -1.33 0.12
CA LEU A 374 -18.03 -2.00 -0.52
C LEU A 374 -17.59 -3.21 0.33
N SER A 375 -18.15 -4.37 0.06
CA SER A 375 -17.76 -5.64 0.69
C SER A 375 -16.66 -6.37 -0.10
N LEU A 376 -15.66 -5.59 -0.52
CA LEU A 376 -14.59 -5.99 -1.43
C LEU A 376 -13.28 -5.31 -1.05
N GLY A 377 -12.16 -5.80 -1.58
CA GLY A 377 -10.83 -5.27 -1.32
C GLY A 377 -9.73 -6.00 -2.06
N GLY A 378 -8.52 -5.46 -1.96
CA GLY A 378 -7.35 -5.85 -2.76
C GLY A 378 -6.63 -4.61 -3.28
N GLY A 379 -5.92 -4.75 -4.41
CA GLY A 379 -5.60 -3.63 -5.33
C GLY A 379 -4.75 -2.46 -4.83
N GLY A 380 -4.09 -2.57 -3.66
CA GLY A 380 -3.17 -1.54 -3.16
C GLY A 380 -3.80 -0.17 -2.90
N PHE A 381 -2.97 0.85 -2.69
CA PHE A 381 -3.44 2.24 -2.63
C PHE A 381 -3.72 2.75 -4.04
N SER A 382 -4.91 3.32 -4.26
CA SER A 382 -5.26 4.04 -5.49
C SER A 382 -5.71 5.46 -5.18
N GLN A 383 -5.19 6.42 -5.94
CA GLN A 383 -5.65 7.81 -5.84
C GLN A 383 -7.00 7.97 -6.52
N SER A 384 -7.28 7.28 -7.62
CA SER A 384 -8.58 7.38 -8.31
C SER A 384 -9.72 6.81 -7.47
N MET A 385 -9.45 5.77 -6.66
CA MET A 385 -10.40 5.21 -5.71
C MET A 385 -10.65 6.15 -4.52
N ALA A 386 -9.60 6.78 -3.98
CA ALA A 386 -9.76 7.84 -2.97
C ALA A 386 -10.63 9.01 -3.50
N ASP A 387 -10.36 9.46 -4.73
CA ASP A 387 -11.12 10.52 -5.41
C ASP A 387 -12.58 10.11 -5.68
N ALA A 388 -12.85 8.82 -5.96
CA ALA A 388 -14.20 8.27 -6.16
C ALA A 388 -15.00 8.22 -4.85
N ILE A 389 -14.37 7.78 -3.75
CA ILE A 389 -14.98 7.76 -2.41
C ILE A 389 -15.28 9.20 -1.95
N ALA A 390 -14.31 10.12 -2.08
CA ALA A 390 -14.50 11.53 -1.75
C ALA A 390 -15.66 12.15 -2.54
N PHE A 391 -15.74 11.90 -3.85
CA PHE A 391 -16.87 12.36 -4.68
C PHE A 391 -18.23 11.82 -4.21
N ALA A 392 -18.30 10.54 -3.82
CA ALA A 392 -19.54 9.98 -3.28
C ALA A 392 -19.95 10.67 -1.96
N SER A 393 -18.99 10.93 -1.06
CA SER A 393 -19.23 11.71 0.15
C SER A 393 -19.66 13.16 -0.14
N GLU A 394 -19.05 13.83 -1.11
CA GLU A 394 -19.45 15.18 -1.55
C GLU A 394 -20.87 15.23 -2.15
N GLN A 395 -21.29 14.16 -2.82
CA GLN A 395 -22.65 13.98 -3.35
C GLN A 395 -23.68 13.62 -2.26
N GLY A 396 -23.22 13.33 -1.03
CA GLY A 396 -24.07 13.06 0.13
C GLY A 396 -24.24 11.58 0.48
N SER A 397 -23.51 10.68 -0.18
CA SER A 397 -23.51 9.23 0.10
C SER A 397 -22.57 8.88 1.27
N VAL A 398 -22.99 7.98 2.17
CA VAL A 398 -22.08 7.39 3.18
C VAL A 398 -21.40 6.16 2.56
N VAL A 399 -20.07 6.12 2.50
CA VAL A 399 -19.33 4.97 1.95
C VAL A 399 -18.87 4.06 3.08
N VAL A 400 -19.16 2.76 3.01
CA VAL A 400 -18.88 1.78 4.07
C VAL A 400 -18.12 0.60 3.48
N MET A 401 -16.96 0.25 4.07
CA MET A 401 -15.92 -0.56 3.43
C MET A 401 -15.42 -1.69 4.34
N ALA A 402 -15.26 -2.89 3.79
CA ALA A 402 -14.76 -4.06 4.52
C ALA A 402 -13.25 -3.93 4.84
N ALA A 403 -12.88 -4.09 6.12
CA ALA A 403 -11.48 -3.90 6.54
C ALA A 403 -10.49 -4.96 6.00
N GLY A 404 -10.97 -6.13 5.58
CA GLY A 404 -10.14 -7.24 5.07
C GLY A 404 -10.03 -8.43 6.04
N ASN A 405 -9.71 -9.59 5.46
CA ASN A 405 -9.81 -10.90 6.12
C ASN A 405 -8.47 -11.64 6.30
N SER A 406 -7.34 -10.94 6.27
CA SER A 406 -6.00 -11.53 6.44
C SER A 406 -5.49 -11.54 7.90
N GLY A 407 -6.20 -10.88 8.81
CA GLY A 407 -5.75 -10.65 10.20
C GLY A 407 -4.63 -9.62 10.31
N GLY A 408 -4.49 -8.75 9.30
CA GLY A 408 -3.47 -7.72 9.21
C GLY A 408 -3.58 -6.65 10.30
N SER A 409 -2.48 -5.94 10.55
CA SER A 409 -2.36 -4.91 11.59
C SER A 409 -3.06 -3.57 11.28
N SER A 410 -3.60 -3.43 10.07
CA SER A 410 -4.31 -2.26 9.55
C SER A 410 -5.35 -2.71 8.51
N PRO A 411 -6.32 -1.88 8.11
CA PRO A 411 -7.27 -2.21 7.06
C PRO A 411 -6.57 -2.42 5.71
N ALA A 412 -7.17 -3.22 4.84
CA ALA A 412 -6.84 -3.27 3.42
C ALA A 412 -7.53 -2.12 2.66
N PHE A 413 -7.13 -1.88 1.41
CA PHE A 413 -7.85 -0.99 0.52
C PHE A 413 -9.11 -1.69 -0.05
N PRO A 414 -10.23 -0.95 -0.26
CA PRO A 414 -10.34 0.51 -0.15
C PRO A 414 -10.55 1.03 1.28
N ALA A 415 -10.81 0.17 2.27
CA ALA A 415 -11.19 0.61 3.63
C ALA A 415 -10.15 1.50 4.33
N ALA A 416 -8.87 1.38 4.02
CA ALA A 416 -7.84 2.29 4.53
C ALA A 416 -8.02 3.76 4.09
N HIS A 417 -8.82 4.06 3.05
CA HIS A 417 -9.17 5.45 2.69
C HIS A 417 -10.09 6.15 3.72
N ALA A 418 -10.64 5.42 4.70
CA ALA A 418 -11.36 5.98 5.85
C ALA A 418 -10.51 6.85 6.79
N GLU A 419 -9.20 7.01 6.51
CA GLU A 419 -8.38 8.11 7.06
C GLU A 419 -8.87 9.50 6.62
N ALA A 420 -9.60 9.58 5.49
CA ALA A 420 -10.13 10.82 4.92
C ALA A 420 -11.65 10.81 4.68
N HIS A 421 -12.20 9.72 4.12
CA HIS A 421 -13.61 9.62 3.77
C HIS A 421 -14.15 8.18 3.89
N GLY A 422 -15.38 8.03 4.40
CA GLY A 422 -16.03 6.74 4.57
C GLY A 422 -15.64 5.98 5.84
N LEU A 423 -16.24 4.81 6.03
CA LEU A 423 -16.11 3.97 7.23
C LEU A 423 -15.47 2.62 6.93
N ALA A 424 -14.39 2.28 7.64
CA ALA A 424 -13.82 0.94 7.66
C ALA A 424 -14.55 0.04 8.69
N VAL A 425 -14.81 -1.22 8.32
CA VAL A 425 -15.59 -2.14 9.17
C VAL A 425 -14.88 -3.46 9.45
N GLY A 426 -14.58 -3.69 10.73
CA GLY A 426 -14.06 -4.94 11.26
C GLY A 426 -15.14 -5.96 11.65
N ALA A 427 -14.80 -7.24 11.61
CA ALA A 427 -15.73 -8.34 11.91
C ALA A 427 -15.64 -8.81 13.36
N VAL A 428 -16.77 -8.88 14.06
CA VAL A 428 -16.90 -9.54 15.37
C VAL A 428 -17.82 -10.76 15.33
N ASN A 429 -17.64 -11.67 16.30
CA ASN A 429 -18.57 -12.77 16.54
C ASN A 429 -19.76 -12.36 17.44
N GLN A 430 -20.67 -13.29 17.70
CA GLN A 430 -21.88 -13.07 18.51
C GLN A 430 -21.61 -12.56 19.94
N GLN A 431 -20.41 -12.78 20.49
CA GLN A 431 -20.01 -12.28 21.80
C GLN A 431 -19.24 -10.94 21.71
N ARG A 432 -19.30 -10.24 20.58
CA ARG A 432 -18.55 -9.02 20.25
C ARG A 432 -17.03 -9.14 20.43
N ASN A 433 -16.48 -10.35 20.26
CA ASN A 433 -15.03 -10.53 20.15
C ASN A 433 -14.63 -10.37 18.69
N LEU A 434 -13.57 -9.60 18.44
CA LEU A 434 -13.00 -9.42 17.10
C LEU A 434 -12.59 -10.78 16.51
N ALA A 435 -12.98 -11.01 15.25
CA ALA A 435 -12.66 -12.23 14.54
C ALA A 435 -11.15 -12.30 14.25
N GLY A 436 -10.55 -13.48 14.38
CA GLY A 436 -9.11 -13.64 14.19
C GLY A 436 -8.61 -13.23 12.79
N PHE A 437 -9.48 -13.37 11.78
CA PHE A 437 -9.24 -12.96 10.40
C PHE A 437 -9.49 -11.47 10.16
N SER A 438 -10.23 -10.76 11.02
CA SER A 438 -10.50 -9.33 10.80
C SER A 438 -9.18 -8.58 10.84
N ASN A 439 -8.88 -7.84 9.77
CA ASN A 439 -7.86 -6.81 9.83
C ASN A 439 -8.19 -5.82 10.97
N ARG A 440 -7.16 -5.19 11.52
CA ARG A 440 -7.26 -4.27 12.66
C ARG A 440 -7.41 -2.83 12.20
N ALA A 441 -7.77 -1.94 13.12
CA ALA A 441 -7.84 -0.50 12.85
C ALA A 441 -6.45 0.14 12.63
N GLY A 442 -5.39 -0.39 13.26
CA GLY A 442 -4.04 0.14 13.12
C GLY A 442 -3.75 1.36 13.99
N THR A 443 -2.52 1.88 13.91
CA THR A 443 -2.06 2.99 14.78
C THR A 443 -2.45 4.38 14.30
N THR A 444 -2.74 4.54 13.01
CA THR A 444 -3.34 5.76 12.47
C THR A 444 -4.81 5.80 12.89
N ALA A 445 -5.30 6.95 13.31
CA ALA A 445 -6.72 7.12 13.60
C ALA A 445 -7.48 7.32 12.28
N LEU A 446 -8.48 6.48 12.05
CA LEU A 446 -9.39 6.53 10.91
C LEU A 446 -10.80 6.18 11.38
N ASP A 447 -11.81 6.43 10.56
CA ASP A 447 -13.20 6.11 10.91
C ASP A 447 -13.45 4.61 10.78
N TYR A 448 -13.10 3.89 11.85
CA TYR A 448 -13.17 2.44 11.96
C TYR A 448 -14.14 2.02 13.08
N VAL A 449 -15.08 1.14 12.73
CA VAL A 449 -15.99 0.48 13.68
C VAL A 449 -15.99 -1.04 13.47
N THR A 450 -16.63 -1.77 14.37
CA THR A 450 -16.82 -3.22 14.25
C THR A 450 -18.30 -3.60 14.24
N ALA A 451 -18.60 -4.68 13.52
CA ALA A 451 -19.96 -5.19 13.36
C ALA A 451 -19.98 -6.73 13.19
N PRO A 452 -21.16 -7.36 13.29
CA PRO A 452 -21.34 -8.81 13.15
C PRO A 452 -20.80 -9.36 11.82
N GLY A 453 -19.78 -10.22 11.87
CA GLY A 453 -19.12 -10.77 10.67
C GLY A 453 -18.73 -12.25 10.75
N VAL A 454 -19.26 -13.02 11.70
CA VAL A 454 -18.98 -14.46 11.85
C VAL A 454 -20.28 -15.25 11.92
N ASP A 455 -20.46 -16.25 11.06
CA ASP A 455 -21.68 -17.07 10.96
C ASP A 455 -22.98 -16.26 10.73
N VAL A 456 -22.88 -15.15 9.97
CA VAL A 456 -24.00 -14.28 9.60
C VAL A 456 -24.87 -14.97 8.57
N TYR A 457 -26.17 -15.10 8.86
CA TYR A 457 -27.15 -15.76 8.01
C TYR A 457 -27.94 -14.73 7.19
N SER A 458 -27.97 -14.90 5.87
CA SER A 458 -28.63 -13.98 4.93
C SER A 458 -29.06 -14.71 3.65
N SER A 459 -29.75 -14.02 2.76
CA SER A 459 -30.18 -14.47 1.43
C SER A 459 -29.03 -14.86 0.52
N ILE A 460 -29.26 -15.79 -0.41
CA ILE A 460 -28.40 -16.11 -1.55
C ILE A 460 -29.29 -16.45 -2.77
N PRO A 461 -28.77 -16.41 -4.01
CA PRO A 461 -29.61 -16.53 -5.21
C PRO A 461 -30.48 -17.78 -5.25
N GLY A 462 -31.72 -17.62 -5.76
CA GLY A 462 -32.70 -18.70 -5.91
C GLY A 462 -33.69 -18.86 -4.76
N ASP A 463 -33.99 -17.78 -4.03
CA ASP A 463 -34.79 -17.79 -2.78
C ASP A 463 -34.17 -18.69 -1.67
N GLU A 464 -32.83 -18.82 -1.65
CA GLU A 464 -32.09 -19.63 -0.67
C GLU A 464 -31.38 -18.75 0.37
N TYR A 465 -30.79 -19.37 1.40
CA TYR A 465 -30.15 -18.66 2.52
C TYR A 465 -28.91 -19.41 3.01
N ALA A 466 -27.84 -18.70 3.34
CA ALA A 466 -26.57 -19.27 3.76
C ALA A 466 -25.89 -18.48 4.89
N ARG A 467 -24.90 -19.12 5.53
CA ARG A 467 -24.00 -18.45 6.49
C ARG A 467 -22.65 -18.18 5.88
N TYR A 468 -22.21 -16.93 5.95
CA TYR A 468 -20.85 -16.53 5.60
C TYR A 468 -20.17 -15.86 6.81
N SER A 469 -18.85 -15.73 6.72
CA SER A 469 -18.00 -15.06 7.70
C SER A 469 -16.95 -14.24 6.95
N GLY A 470 -16.81 -12.98 7.34
CA GLY A 470 -15.91 -12.02 6.71
C GLY A 470 -16.23 -10.60 7.20
N THR A 471 -15.29 -9.68 7.02
CA THR A 471 -15.54 -8.23 7.13
C THR A 471 -16.62 -7.77 6.13
N SER A 472 -16.70 -8.45 4.99
CA SER A 472 -17.79 -8.41 4.00
C SER A 472 -19.20 -8.63 4.58
N MET A 473 -19.36 -9.37 5.69
CA MET A 473 -20.65 -9.53 6.38
C MET A 473 -20.86 -8.49 7.50
N ALA A 474 -19.80 -7.87 7.99
CA ALA A 474 -19.87 -6.80 8.99
C ALA A 474 -20.25 -5.45 8.35
N THR A 475 -19.64 -5.13 7.22
CA THR A 475 -19.91 -3.92 6.39
C THR A 475 -21.41 -3.64 6.19
N PRO A 476 -22.24 -4.60 5.71
CA PRO A 476 -23.66 -4.37 5.50
C PRO A 476 -24.48 -4.10 6.76
N HIS A 477 -24.02 -4.53 7.95
CA HIS A 477 -24.67 -4.12 9.19
C HIS A 477 -24.49 -2.62 9.44
N VAL A 478 -23.28 -2.09 9.23
CA VAL A 478 -22.98 -0.65 9.39
C VAL A 478 -23.69 0.18 8.32
N ALA A 479 -23.67 -0.28 7.05
CA ALA A 479 -24.43 0.35 5.97
C ALA A 479 -25.93 0.41 6.27
N GLY A 480 -26.49 -0.64 6.88
CA GLY A 480 -27.86 -0.64 7.38
C GLY A 480 -28.12 0.40 8.48
N VAL A 481 -27.20 0.58 9.45
CA VAL A 481 -27.37 1.62 10.48
C VAL A 481 -27.26 3.04 9.88
N ALA A 482 -26.35 3.26 8.94
CA ALA A 482 -26.28 4.51 8.18
C ALA A 482 -27.59 4.78 7.41
N ALA A 483 -28.20 3.75 6.81
CA ALA A 483 -29.48 3.86 6.12
C ALA A 483 -30.65 4.15 7.09
N LEU A 484 -30.64 3.61 8.32
CA LEU A 484 -31.59 4.00 9.35
C LEU A 484 -31.47 5.50 9.66
N LEU A 485 -30.25 6.02 9.87
CA LEU A 485 -29.99 7.44 10.14
C LEU A 485 -30.47 8.34 8.98
N LYS A 486 -30.12 8.03 7.73
CA LYS A 486 -30.63 8.72 6.53
C LYS A 486 -32.16 8.68 6.43
N SER A 487 -32.81 7.58 6.81
CA SER A 487 -34.27 7.45 6.75
C SER A 487 -35.02 8.30 7.79
N HIS A 488 -34.31 8.74 8.83
CA HIS A 488 -34.83 9.71 9.79
C HIS A 488 -34.71 11.14 9.27
N ASP A 489 -33.52 11.52 8.80
CA ASP A 489 -33.22 12.83 8.24
C ASP A 489 -32.23 12.67 7.08
N ASN A 490 -32.75 12.79 5.85
CA ASN A 490 -31.94 12.66 4.64
C ASN A 490 -31.06 13.89 4.36
N THR A 491 -31.17 14.94 5.19
CA THR A 491 -30.27 16.11 5.14
C THR A 491 -29.04 15.98 6.05
N LEU A 492 -28.86 14.82 6.69
CA LEU A 492 -27.60 14.49 7.36
C LEU A 492 -26.48 14.28 6.33
N ASP A 493 -25.47 15.15 6.39
CA ASP A 493 -24.22 15.03 5.63
C ASP A 493 -23.47 13.74 6.05
N PRO A 494 -22.72 13.07 5.15
CA PRO A 494 -22.03 11.81 5.45
C PRO A 494 -21.10 11.86 6.66
N GLU A 495 -20.23 12.88 6.73
CA GLU A 495 -19.33 13.16 7.86
C GLU A 495 -20.09 13.15 9.20
N ARG A 496 -21.34 13.66 9.24
CA ARG A 496 -22.14 13.68 10.46
C ARG A 496 -22.69 12.30 10.86
N ILE A 497 -22.92 11.41 9.89
CA ILE A 497 -23.30 10.02 10.13
C ILE A 497 -22.07 9.23 10.59
N GLU A 498 -20.93 9.43 9.94
CA GLU A 498 -19.64 8.84 10.28
C GLU A 498 -19.26 9.22 11.73
N GLU A 499 -19.31 10.51 12.09
CA GLU A 499 -19.18 11.01 13.47
C GLU A 499 -20.14 10.34 14.47
N LEU A 500 -21.42 10.14 14.10
CA LEU A 500 -22.39 9.52 15.00
C LEU A 500 -22.04 8.05 15.26
N LEU A 501 -21.68 7.32 14.21
CA LEU A 501 -21.33 5.91 14.29
C LEU A 501 -20.03 5.70 15.07
N THR A 502 -19.01 6.54 14.90
CA THR A 502 -17.74 6.45 15.65
C THR A 502 -17.88 6.95 17.09
N GLN A 503 -18.60 8.04 17.36
CA GLN A 503 -18.76 8.56 18.73
C GLN A 503 -19.68 7.71 19.61
N THR A 504 -20.59 6.93 19.02
CA THR A 504 -21.52 6.06 19.77
C THR A 504 -21.15 4.58 19.75
N ALA A 505 -20.19 4.18 18.92
CA ALA A 505 -19.56 2.87 19.02
C ALA A 505 -18.89 2.67 20.39
N SER A 506 -18.78 1.42 20.81
CA SER A 506 -18.17 1.08 22.10
C SER A 506 -17.15 -0.05 21.99
N ASN A 507 -15.90 0.29 22.34
CA ASN A 507 -14.88 -0.68 22.72
C ASN A 507 -15.31 -1.34 24.04
N ASN A 508 -15.52 -2.66 24.03
CA ASN A 508 -16.17 -3.38 25.13
C ASN A 508 -15.33 -3.37 26.42
N GLY A 509 -15.49 -2.31 27.22
CA GLY A 509 -14.77 -2.05 28.47
C GLY A 509 -15.67 -1.76 29.68
N SER A 510 -17.00 -1.86 29.57
CA SER A 510 -17.91 -1.68 30.72
C SER A 510 -19.34 -2.16 30.52
N ALA A 511 -19.56 -3.49 30.63
CA ALA A 511 -20.82 -4.07 31.13
C ALA A 511 -20.56 -5.48 31.70
N ASP A 512 -21.11 -5.78 32.89
CA ASP A 512 -20.96 -7.08 33.56
C ASP A 512 -21.60 -8.23 32.76
N PHE A 513 -20.79 -9.17 32.26
CA PHE A 513 -21.26 -10.52 31.96
C PHE A 513 -20.27 -11.57 32.48
N GLU A 514 -20.80 -12.56 33.22
CA GLU A 514 -20.02 -13.48 34.03
C GLU A 514 -19.16 -14.45 33.20
N GLN A 515 -17.92 -14.64 33.63
CA GLN A 515 -17.00 -15.63 33.07
C GLN A 515 -17.56 -17.06 33.16
N GLN A 516 -17.44 -17.83 32.08
CA GLN A 516 -17.23 -19.27 32.20
C GLN A 516 -16.46 -19.89 31.03
N ASP A 517 -15.19 -20.19 31.33
CA ASP A 517 -14.32 -21.23 30.80
C ASP A 517 -14.22 -21.51 29.28
N GLN A 518 -13.04 -21.12 28.76
CA GLN A 518 -12.35 -21.69 27.60
C GLN A 518 -12.23 -23.23 27.66
N PRO A 519 -12.00 -23.89 26.51
CA PRO A 519 -10.63 -24.36 26.29
C PRO A 519 -10.07 -24.16 24.87
N SER A 520 -8.76 -23.98 24.82
CA SER A 520 -7.91 -23.76 23.65
C SER A 520 -7.82 -24.93 22.65
N THR A 521 -7.71 -24.60 21.35
CA THR A 521 -7.01 -25.40 20.33
C THR A 521 -6.24 -24.46 19.40
N SER A 522 -4.92 -24.33 19.59
CA SER A 522 -3.87 -24.95 18.74
C SER A 522 -3.69 -24.31 17.36
N ARG A 523 -2.67 -23.47 17.23
CA ARG A 523 -2.12 -22.92 15.98
C ARG A 523 -1.88 -24.03 14.94
N MET A 524 -2.31 -23.81 13.70
CA MET A 524 -1.63 -24.33 12.52
C MET A 524 -0.94 -23.16 11.84
N GLU A 525 0.38 -23.24 11.73
CA GLU A 525 1.18 -22.34 10.89
C GLU A 525 0.97 -22.77 9.43
N GLY A 526 0.20 -21.97 8.69
CA GLY A 526 0.05 -22.08 7.24
C GLY A 526 0.95 -21.05 6.58
N ASN A 527 2.05 -21.51 5.99
CA ASN A 527 3.01 -20.66 5.28
C ASN A 527 2.40 -20.20 3.95
N PHE A 528 1.78 -19.03 3.93
CA PHE A 528 1.37 -18.36 2.70
C PHE A 528 2.46 -17.39 2.25
N ASP A 529 2.87 -17.60 1.00
CA ASP A 529 3.80 -16.77 0.25
C ASP A 529 3.12 -15.42 0.01
N ASN A 530 3.68 -14.34 0.56
CA ASN A 530 3.13 -12.99 0.42
C ASN A 530 3.97 -12.25 -0.63
N SER A 531 3.77 -12.62 -1.89
CA SER A 531 4.27 -11.91 -3.06
C SER A 531 3.23 -10.91 -3.55
N ASP A 532 3.69 -9.78 -4.09
CA ASP A 532 2.91 -8.67 -4.66
C ASP A 532 2.41 -7.75 -3.51
N ASN A 533 3.19 -6.76 -3.00
CA ASN A 533 4.13 -5.80 -3.63
C ASN A 533 3.46 -4.96 -4.73
N ASN A 534 3.25 -3.67 -4.41
CA ASN A 534 3.05 -2.49 -5.28
C ASN A 534 2.09 -1.49 -4.63
N ALA A 535 2.62 -0.36 -4.20
CA ALA A 535 2.78 0.80 -5.08
C ALA A 535 4.29 1.13 -5.12
N THR A 536 4.93 1.95 -5.98
CA THR A 536 4.42 3.06 -6.80
C THR A 536 3.56 2.57 -7.95
N ASP A 537 2.25 2.75 -7.80
CA ASP A 537 1.34 2.65 -8.93
C ASP A 537 1.10 4.01 -9.57
N VAL A 538 1.23 5.14 -8.84
CA VAL A 538 0.99 6.48 -9.40
C VAL A 538 2.16 6.98 -10.25
N ILE A 539 1.91 7.09 -11.57
CA ILE A 539 2.79 7.59 -12.62
C ILE A 539 2.54 9.09 -12.84
N THR A 540 3.52 9.92 -12.48
CA THR A 540 3.52 11.38 -12.63
C THR A 540 4.76 11.84 -13.40
N LEU A 541 4.91 13.14 -13.69
CA LEU A 541 6.16 13.67 -14.28
C LEU A 541 7.40 13.41 -13.42
N GLU A 542 7.22 13.23 -12.11
CA GLU A 542 8.30 13.01 -11.15
C GLU A 542 8.64 11.52 -11.02
N THR A 543 7.67 10.61 -11.21
CA THR A 543 7.86 9.16 -11.03
C THR A 543 7.99 8.39 -12.34
N ILE A 544 7.65 8.94 -13.50
CA ILE A 544 7.55 8.22 -14.78
C ILE A 544 8.86 7.52 -15.22
N ASP A 545 10.02 8.09 -14.92
CA ASP A 545 11.33 7.50 -15.25
C ASP A 545 11.67 6.27 -14.38
N ASN A 546 10.90 6.00 -13.31
CA ASN A 546 11.06 4.81 -12.44
C ASN A 546 10.48 3.53 -13.05
N PHE A 547 9.64 3.66 -14.10
CA PHE A 547 8.93 2.55 -14.74
C PHE A 547 9.62 2.11 -16.02
N THR A 548 9.84 0.81 -16.18
CA THR A 548 10.28 0.24 -17.46
C THR A 548 9.13 0.20 -18.46
N ALA A 549 9.49 0.26 -19.75
CA ALA A 549 8.52 0.06 -20.83
C ALA A 549 7.87 -1.34 -20.87
N ASN A 550 8.24 -2.27 -19.98
CA ASN A 550 7.58 -3.56 -19.79
C ASN A 550 6.55 -3.55 -18.65
N GLU A 551 6.80 -2.82 -17.56
CA GLU A 551 5.82 -2.64 -16.47
C GLU A 551 4.62 -1.83 -16.99
N LEU A 552 4.86 -0.78 -17.79
CA LEU A 552 3.83 0.03 -18.49
C LEU A 552 3.07 -0.71 -19.62
N LYS A 553 2.93 -2.04 -19.54
CA LYS A 553 2.11 -2.85 -20.46
C LYS A 553 0.76 -3.25 -19.90
N ALA A 554 0.57 -3.16 -18.59
CA ALA A 554 -0.73 -3.38 -17.98
C ALA A 554 -1.67 -2.20 -18.31
N PRO A 555 -2.99 -2.41 -18.27
CA PRO A 555 -3.96 -1.33 -18.35
C PRO A 555 -3.69 -0.27 -17.27
N LEU A 556 -3.83 1.00 -17.65
CA LEU A 556 -3.65 2.15 -16.78
C LEU A 556 -4.96 2.92 -16.60
N ILE A 557 -5.23 3.40 -15.39
CA ILE A 557 -6.27 4.39 -15.09
C ILE A 557 -5.61 5.78 -15.10
N GLY A 558 -6.14 6.74 -15.86
CA GLY A 558 -5.60 8.10 -15.97
C GLY A 558 -6.59 9.17 -15.54
N ASN A 559 -6.16 10.08 -14.67
CA ASN A 559 -6.95 11.25 -14.25
C ASN A 559 -6.81 12.41 -15.26
N LEU A 560 -7.90 12.81 -15.89
CA LEU A 560 -7.97 13.83 -16.95
C LEU A 560 -8.01 15.26 -16.37
N SER A 561 -7.07 16.12 -16.80
CA SER A 561 -6.89 17.43 -16.16
C SER A 561 -7.96 18.48 -16.47
N GLY A 562 -8.34 19.24 -15.44
CA GLY A 562 -9.10 20.49 -15.57
C GLY A 562 -10.62 20.34 -15.72
N SER A 563 -11.28 21.40 -16.22
CA SER A 563 -12.74 21.47 -16.30
C SER A 563 -13.35 20.44 -17.27
N GLU A 564 -14.51 19.86 -16.94
CA GLU A 564 -15.37 19.01 -17.77
C GLU A 564 -15.18 19.18 -19.31
N TYR A 565 -15.50 20.36 -19.87
CA TYR A 565 -15.35 20.66 -21.31
C TYR A 565 -13.93 20.45 -21.87
N LYS A 566 -12.88 20.66 -21.07
CA LYS A 566 -11.49 20.38 -21.46
C LYS A 566 -11.20 18.87 -21.44
N ARG A 567 -11.71 18.15 -20.44
CA ARG A 567 -11.53 16.69 -20.32
C ARG A 567 -12.22 15.99 -21.48
N GLU A 568 -13.49 16.31 -21.73
CA GLU A 568 -14.27 15.86 -22.90
C GLU A 568 -13.50 16.12 -24.22
N LYS A 569 -12.97 17.34 -24.43
CA LYS A 569 -12.19 17.67 -25.64
C LYS A 569 -10.80 17.04 -25.69
N THR A 570 -10.28 16.55 -24.56
CA THR A 570 -9.02 15.81 -24.48
C THR A 570 -9.27 14.35 -24.82
N ALA A 571 -10.28 13.74 -24.21
CA ALA A 571 -10.81 12.41 -24.51
C ALA A 571 -11.13 12.25 -26.01
N ASP A 572 -12.05 13.07 -26.55
CA ASP A 572 -12.43 13.14 -27.97
C ASP A 572 -11.23 13.10 -28.92
N LYS A 573 -10.16 13.80 -28.53
CA LYS A 573 -8.96 14.00 -29.35
C LYS A 573 -8.04 12.79 -29.28
N ILE A 574 -7.92 12.16 -28.11
CA ILE A 574 -7.08 10.96 -27.93
C ILE A 574 -7.73 9.79 -28.63
N ASP A 575 -9.00 9.49 -28.34
CA ASP A 575 -9.81 8.47 -29.01
C ASP A 575 -9.71 8.58 -30.55
N GLN A 576 -10.02 9.75 -31.10
CA GLN A 576 -9.90 10.00 -32.55
C GLN A 576 -8.47 9.84 -33.11
N LEU A 577 -7.41 9.84 -32.30
CA LEU A 577 -6.04 9.61 -32.76
C LEU A 577 -5.63 8.14 -32.59
N VAL A 578 -6.17 7.45 -31.59
CA VAL A 578 -6.07 5.98 -31.42
C VAL A 578 -6.78 5.28 -32.58
N GLU A 579 -8.06 5.59 -32.85
CA GLU A 579 -8.84 5.07 -34.00
C GLU A 579 -8.10 5.16 -35.35
N LYS A 580 -7.29 6.22 -35.52
CA LYS A 580 -6.63 6.58 -36.78
C LYS A 580 -5.20 6.06 -36.87
N ASP A 581 -4.72 5.34 -35.85
CA ASP A 581 -3.33 4.87 -35.76
C ASP A 581 -2.33 6.04 -35.97
N ALA A 582 -2.60 7.18 -35.31
CA ALA A 582 -2.09 8.49 -35.72
C ALA A 582 -1.17 9.17 -34.71
N GLY A 583 0.06 9.46 -35.14
CA GLY A 583 1.03 10.22 -34.35
C GLY A 583 1.61 9.38 -33.21
N GLN A 584 1.72 9.96 -32.02
CA GLN A 584 2.20 9.25 -30.82
C GLN A 584 1.17 8.27 -30.23
N PHE A 585 -0.11 8.41 -30.61
CA PHE A 585 -1.23 7.59 -30.09
C PHE A 585 -1.45 6.30 -30.89
N ALA A 586 -0.65 6.05 -31.94
CA ALA A 586 -0.59 4.84 -32.78
C ALA A 586 -0.17 3.54 -32.03
N HIS A 587 -0.19 3.58 -30.70
CA HIS A 587 0.49 2.65 -29.80
C HIS A 587 -0.33 2.30 -28.56
N ILE A 588 -1.48 2.95 -28.39
CA ILE A 588 -2.52 2.57 -27.44
C ILE A 588 -3.37 1.53 -28.15
N GLU A 589 -3.62 0.41 -27.47
CA GLU A 589 -4.46 -0.68 -27.97
C GLU A 589 -5.95 -0.35 -27.76
N GLU A 590 -6.27 0.12 -26.56
CA GLU A 590 -7.61 0.53 -26.15
C GLU A 590 -7.52 1.81 -25.32
N PHE A 591 -8.44 2.75 -25.57
CA PHE A 591 -8.61 3.96 -24.77
C PHE A 591 -10.09 4.17 -24.55
N GLU A 592 -10.52 4.10 -23.30
CA GLU A 592 -11.93 4.19 -22.95
C GLU A 592 -12.10 5.24 -21.85
N ILE A 593 -13.22 5.97 -21.91
CA ILE A 593 -13.61 6.89 -20.84
C ILE A 593 -14.54 6.14 -19.91
N ILE A 594 -14.24 6.21 -18.62
CA ILE A 594 -15.14 5.67 -17.62
C ILE A 594 -16.30 6.67 -17.50
N ASP A 595 -17.38 6.45 -18.25
CA ASP A 595 -18.43 7.45 -18.51
C ASP A 595 -19.12 7.97 -17.22
N SER A 596 -19.32 7.10 -16.22
CA SER A 596 -19.85 7.46 -14.89
C SER A 596 -18.92 8.36 -14.05
N THR A 597 -17.78 8.75 -14.60
CA THR A 597 -16.81 9.64 -13.94
C THR A 597 -16.94 11.10 -14.36
N GLN A 598 -17.90 11.45 -15.24
CA GLN A 598 -18.00 12.76 -15.88
C GLN A 598 -16.69 13.13 -16.62
N ASN A 599 -16.10 12.13 -17.28
CA ASN A 599 -14.80 12.22 -17.94
C ASN A 599 -13.66 12.64 -16.99
N ASN A 600 -13.71 12.27 -15.70
CA ASN A 600 -12.58 12.46 -14.77
C ASN A 600 -11.50 11.41 -15.00
N PHE A 601 -11.89 10.17 -15.31
CA PHE A 601 -10.98 9.04 -15.48
C PHE A 601 -11.14 8.37 -16.85
N ALA A 602 -10.05 7.79 -17.34
CA ALA A 602 -9.98 7.01 -18.57
C ALA A 602 -9.09 5.79 -18.36
N THR A 603 -9.43 4.65 -18.96
CA THR A 603 -8.54 3.49 -19.04
C THR A 603 -7.69 3.57 -20.32
N MET A 604 -6.50 2.97 -20.28
CA MET A 604 -5.58 2.93 -21.41
C MET A 604 -4.81 1.60 -21.42
N ASP A 605 -5.05 0.76 -22.42
CA ASP A 605 -4.24 -0.44 -22.65
C ASP A 605 -3.05 -0.11 -23.57
N LEU A 606 -1.87 -0.51 -23.12
CA LEU A 606 -0.58 -0.31 -23.79
C LEU A 606 0.07 -1.64 -24.19
N SER A 607 -0.61 -2.79 -24.10
CA SER A 607 0.00 -4.12 -24.16
C SER A 607 0.73 -4.42 -25.49
N ASP A 608 0.05 -4.31 -26.64
CA ASP A 608 0.55 -4.81 -27.93
C ASP A 608 1.42 -3.78 -28.72
N GLY A 609 1.74 -2.64 -28.10
CA GLY A 609 2.58 -1.57 -28.63
C GLY A 609 4.00 -2.00 -29.04
N LYS A 610 4.21 -2.29 -30.33
CA LYS A 610 5.50 -2.71 -30.91
C LYS A 610 6.55 -1.60 -30.89
N ASN A 611 7.47 -1.66 -29.93
CA ASN A 611 8.57 -0.69 -29.75
C ASN A 611 8.09 0.77 -29.66
N ALA A 612 6.91 0.97 -29.05
CA ALA A 612 6.45 2.29 -28.66
C ALA A 612 7.26 2.80 -27.47
N ASP A 613 7.66 4.07 -27.53
CA ASP A 613 8.25 4.75 -26.38
C ASP A 613 7.11 5.19 -25.43
N ARG A 614 6.67 4.25 -24.60
CA ARG A 614 5.56 4.42 -23.65
C ARG A 614 5.83 5.53 -22.64
N ILE A 615 7.08 5.67 -22.21
CA ILE A 615 7.56 6.75 -21.36
C ILE A 615 7.32 8.07 -22.08
N SER A 616 7.88 8.28 -23.28
CA SER A 616 7.64 9.52 -24.06
C SER A 616 6.16 9.82 -24.30
N LEU A 617 5.30 8.81 -24.47
CA LEU A 617 3.84 9.02 -24.62
C LEU A 617 3.21 9.57 -23.33
N LEU A 618 3.42 8.91 -22.19
CA LEU A 618 2.85 9.31 -20.90
C LEU A 618 3.47 10.63 -20.41
N THR A 619 4.79 10.82 -20.56
CA THR A 619 5.47 12.10 -20.28
C THR A 619 4.82 13.23 -21.07
N ASN A 620 4.56 13.03 -22.36
CA ASN A 620 3.94 14.07 -23.19
C ASN A 620 2.50 14.39 -22.75
N LEU A 621 1.72 13.39 -22.35
CA LEU A 621 0.36 13.58 -21.84
C LEU A 621 0.35 14.40 -20.54
N LEU A 622 1.29 14.12 -19.63
CA LEU A 622 1.43 14.84 -18.37
C LEU A 622 2.01 16.26 -18.55
N GLU A 623 3.08 16.43 -19.34
CA GLU A 623 3.70 17.75 -19.63
C GLU A 623 2.69 18.73 -20.26
N ASN A 624 1.79 18.24 -21.11
CA ASN A 624 0.77 19.06 -21.77
C ASN A 624 -0.47 19.31 -20.88
N ASN A 625 -0.46 18.84 -19.62
CA ASN A 625 -1.59 18.93 -18.69
C ASN A 625 -2.88 18.37 -19.33
N GLN A 626 -2.75 17.21 -19.99
CA GLN A 626 -3.88 16.43 -20.48
C GLN A 626 -4.34 15.43 -19.40
N PHE A 627 -3.39 14.90 -18.63
CA PHE A 627 -3.61 14.07 -17.44
C PHE A 627 -2.83 14.65 -16.25
N GLU A 628 -3.35 14.45 -15.04
CA GLU A 628 -2.70 14.85 -13.79
C GLU A 628 -1.77 13.73 -13.27
N TYR A 629 -2.23 12.48 -13.36
CA TYR A 629 -1.47 11.26 -13.08
C TYR A 629 -2.09 10.06 -13.84
N PHE A 630 -1.37 8.94 -13.85
CA PHE A 630 -1.91 7.61 -14.16
C PHE A 630 -1.63 6.66 -12.99
N GLU A 631 -2.33 5.54 -12.92
CA GLU A 631 -2.04 4.40 -12.04
C GLU A 631 -2.35 3.07 -12.73
N PHE A 632 -1.85 1.95 -12.21
CA PHE A 632 -2.20 0.63 -12.74
C PHE A 632 -3.63 0.23 -12.39
N ASP A 633 -4.36 -0.34 -13.34
CA ASP A 633 -5.64 -0.99 -13.04
C ASP A 633 -5.36 -2.36 -12.37
N GLN A 634 -5.95 -2.57 -11.20
CA GLN A 634 -5.66 -3.73 -10.35
C GLN A 634 -6.91 -4.59 -10.14
N GLN A 635 -6.71 -5.88 -9.88
CA GLN A 635 -7.83 -6.76 -9.54
C GLN A 635 -8.18 -6.69 -8.05
N MET A 636 -9.47 -6.55 -7.79
CA MET A 636 -10.10 -6.56 -6.48
C MET A 636 -10.93 -7.83 -6.33
N THR A 637 -11.16 -8.26 -5.09
CA THR A 637 -11.98 -9.45 -4.80
C THR A 637 -12.99 -9.22 -3.68
N ALA A 638 -14.06 -10.00 -3.65
CA ALA A 638 -14.87 -10.19 -2.44
C ALA A 638 -13.97 -10.71 -1.29
N LEU A 639 -14.01 -10.06 -0.12
CA LEU A 639 -13.07 -10.31 0.99
C LEU A 639 -13.49 -11.47 1.91
#